data_AF-A0A7X6D3Q3-F1
#
_entry.id   AF-A0A7X6D3Q3-F1
#
_cell.length_a   1.000
_cell.length_b   1.000
_cell.length_c   1.000
_cell.angle_alpha   90.00
_cell.angle_beta   90.00
_cell.angle_gamma   90.00
#
_symmetry.space_group_name_H-M   'P 1'
#
loop_
_entity.id
_entity.type
_entity.pdbx_description
1 polymer ?
#
loop_
_entity_poly.entity_id
_entity_poly.type
_entity_poly.pdbx_seq_one_letter_code
_entity_poly.pdbx_strand_id
1 'polypeptide(L)'
;MNRPPLPDPPAAHGPARRTLLAAVLAGGALAALPGPVRAVASPPPTGVSAGADEAALHRLLVERWRATLLHGVAAGRPPGEWGQAHDLAVAARDRTALAHLAALDTSDGARTPWADLPLDGTDVPSAHLTTAAGRLRTVALAAATEGGALHADPAVPRAVAGGLRVWWRAGYHAGRTQHGNWWDWEIGAPRAAGDLLALLGPAVDGETRDGVLAAVDHFVPDPRRMLRDELPSTGANRVDLCRIVALRGALGGATERLATAADALRGVLDPVRVGDGFRADGSFLMHTSVAYPGTYGQVLLKGMAELLLVLGGTPWAVAANERRRALDAVERTFAPLVHAGLMTDAVRGRAISRHHATDADDGFRLALDLVTLAAALATPAGAGTTTGEEDAAAASRLRGRARSWLHATAWRPLSAREPAQIATAAAVLADRSTPEPPALTGHFGFPDMERHVHRRPGWSYCLSLNSDRVARYEYMNGENAHGWHTGDGAALLYLDHDPHQYTDAFWPTADPKRLPGTTVDTAALPVGAGGDNDHEPLTGTRWSGEVRLGELALAAADLRGIDSPLRVRRSWLFLDDAVVCAASDLRAPGRTVETTVDHRSLHDPAAPVGGRLLVDGRAVGTAPGTTARHPAPRWAHLAGTGGYVFLPAPGAPPRSGAAAGPLLTLTEDRTGSWSRIREGGPAAPVTRRFVTLWHDHGASPAGAVLAHLLLPGATPARTEARAARPGIEVPALTPELHVLRTTPGALAGGARLTGAVFFRGTSAPGEPGAAGEQPAARRAAARSPRAWCRPPRC
;
A
#
# COMPACT_ATOMS: atom_id res chain seq x y z
N MET A 1 -15.78 52.44 17.89
CA MET A 1 -14.55 52.55 18.70
C MET A 1 -13.42 51.88 17.93
N ASN A 2 -12.42 52.68 17.56
CA ASN A 2 -11.29 52.33 16.72
C ASN A 2 -10.40 51.26 17.35
N ARG A 3 -10.02 50.24 16.57
CA ARG A 3 -8.82 49.41 16.81
C ARG A 3 -7.85 49.59 15.63
N PRO A 4 -6.54 49.75 15.87
CA PRO A 4 -5.54 49.99 14.84
C PRO A 4 -5.14 48.69 14.09
N PRO A 5 -4.50 48.79 12.92
CA PRO A 5 -4.08 47.62 12.14
C PRO A 5 -2.84 46.95 12.75
N LEU A 6 -2.80 45.62 12.66
CA LEU A 6 -1.66 44.78 13.04
C LEU A 6 -0.59 44.81 11.93
N PRO A 7 0.71 44.67 12.26
CA PRO A 7 1.81 44.73 11.29
C PRO A 7 1.99 43.39 10.55
N ASP A 8 2.48 43.49 9.30
CA ASP A 8 2.77 42.36 8.41
C ASP A 8 3.86 41.41 8.96
N PRO A 9 3.75 40.09 8.73
CA PRO A 9 4.81 39.14 9.06
C PRO A 9 5.96 39.19 8.03
N PRO A 10 7.23 38.95 8.45
CA PRO A 10 8.38 39.04 7.57
C PRO A 10 8.45 37.90 6.55
N ALA A 11 8.85 38.25 5.32
CA ALA A 11 9.03 37.35 4.19
C ALA A 11 10.12 36.30 4.46
N ALA A 12 9.73 35.02 4.44
CA ALA A 12 10.67 33.90 4.43
C ALA A 12 11.33 33.80 3.04
N HIS A 13 12.63 34.11 2.97
CA HIS A 13 13.45 33.90 1.79
C HIS A 13 13.72 32.40 1.61
N GLY A 14 13.12 31.79 0.59
CA GLY A 14 13.47 30.45 0.13
C GLY A 14 14.84 30.42 -0.55
N PRO A 15 15.63 29.33 -0.42
CA PRO A 15 16.92 29.24 -1.10
C PRO A 15 16.73 28.95 -2.59
N ALA A 16 17.13 29.90 -3.42
CA ALA A 16 17.22 29.73 -4.87
C ALA A 16 18.39 28.80 -5.22
N ARG A 17 18.10 27.71 -5.95
CA ARG A 17 19.10 26.90 -6.64
C ARG A 17 19.66 27.69 -7.83
N ARG A 18 20.99 27.86 -7.90
CA ARG A 18 21.72 28.18 -9.14
C ARG A 18 22.95 27.28 -9.30
N THR A 19 23.17 26.94 -10.55
CA THR A 19 23.99 25.89 -11.13
C THR A 19 25.48 26.25 -11.24
N LEU A 20 26.33 25.24 -11.01
CA LEU A 20 27.64 24.89 -11.61
C LEU A 20 28.40 25.91 -12.46
N LEU A 21 29.69 26.10 -12.15
CA LEU A 21 30.80 25.88 -13.12
C LEU A 21 32.16 25.70 -12.43
N ALA A 22 32.98 24.83 -13.01
CA ALA A 22 34.30 24.39 -12.56
C ALA A 22 35.41 25.38 -12.91
N ALA A 23 36.44 25.44 -12.06
CA ALA A 23 37.81 25.82 -12.46
C ALA A 23 38.82 25.14 -11.51
N VAL A 24 39.69 24.33 -12.11
CA VAL A 24 40.86 23.69 -11.52
C VAL A 24 41.95 24.74 -11.31
N LEU A 25 42.63 24.75 -10.16
CA LEU A 25 44.06 25.10 -10.07
C LEU A 25 44.69 24.45 -8.82
N ALA A 26 45.92 23.99 -9.02
CA ALA A 26 46.69 23.10 -8.16
C ALA A 26 47.26 23.78 -6.89
N GLY A 27 47.47 22.97 -5.85
CA GLY A 27 48.24 23.34 -4.66
C GLY A 27 48.30 22.17 -3.69
N GLY A 28 49.40 21.43 -3.72
CA GLY A 28 49.62 20.25 -2.89
C GLY A 28 49.88 20.58 -1.42
N ALA A 29 49.34 19.76 -0.54
CA ALA A 29 49.90 19.48 0.78
C ALA A 29 49.49 18.05 1.18
N LEU A 30 50.48 17.17 1.34
CA LEU A 30 50.30 15.84 1.90
C LEU A 30 49.84 15.97 3.36
N ALA A 31 48.65 15.46 3.67
CA ALA A 31 48.28 15.05 5.01
C ALA A 31 47.72 13.63 4.93
N ALA A 32 48.34 12.71 5.65
CA ALA A 32 48.00 11.29 5.67
C ALA A 32 46.54 11.09 6.12
N LEU A 33 45.69 10.60 5.22
CA LEU A 33 44.33 10.20 5.53
C LEU A 33 44.33 8.74 6.01
N PRO A 34 43.64 8.42 7.12
CA PRO A 34 43.44 7.03 7.53
C PRO A 34 42.57 6.33 6.48
N GLY A 35 42.95 5.10 6.13
CA GLY A 35 42.24 4.29 5.14
C GLY A 35 40.76 4.07 5.50
N PRO A 36 39.92 3.71 4.53
CA PRO A 36 38.49 3.53 4.77
C PRO A 36 38.30 2.37 5.76
N VAL A 37 37.84 2.70 6.96
CA VAL A 37 37.28 1.71 7.89
C VAL A 37 36.01 1.19 7.23
N ARG A 38 36.10 0.00 6.62
CA ARG A 38 34.93 -0.80 6.28
C ARG A 38 34.20 -1.11 7.60
N ALA A 39 33.13 -0.37 7.88
CA ALA A 39 32.13 -0.80 8.85
C ALA A 39 31.40 -2.01 8.26
N VAL A 40 32.00 -3.20 8.42
CA VAL A 40 31.24 -4.45 8.32
C VAL A 40 30.31 -4.44 9.52
N ALA A 41 29.01 -4.32 9.27
CA ALA A 41 28.02 -4.51 10.32
C ALA A 41 28.27 -5.88 10.96
N SER A 42 28.56 -5.91 12.25
CA SER A 42 28.57 -7.16 13.00
C SER A 42 27.16 -7.74 12.90
N PRO A 43 26.98 -8.99 12.44
CA PRO A 43 25.68 -9.63 12.45
C PRO A 43 25.16 -9.66 13.91
N PRO A 44 23.81 -9.68 14.12
CA PRO A 44 23.26 -9.94 15.45
C PRO A 44 23.90 -11.21 16.03
N PRO A 45 24.07 -11.35 17.35
CA PRO A 45 24.74 -12.51 17.94
C PRO A 45 24.13 -13.81 17.40
N THR A 46 24.89 -14.48 16.53
CA THR A 46 24.48 -15.68 15.79
C THR A 46 24.79 -16.96 16.55
N GLY A 47 25.60 -16.87 17.61
CA GLY A 47 26.09 -18.04 18.34
C GLY A 47 25.13 -18.49 19.43
N VAL A 48 24.38 -19.56 19.17
CA VAL A 48 23.94 -20.47 20.22
C VAL A 48 25.06 -21.51 20.37
N SER A 49 25.71 -21.59 21.53
CA SER A 49 26.63 -22.72 21.78
C SER A 49 25.81 -24.01 21.84
N ALA A 50 26.33 -25.10 21.30
CA ALA A 50 25.75 -26.42 21.53
C ALA A 50 25.74 -26.69 23.04
N GLY A 51 24.55 -26.62 23.66
CA GLY A 51 24.38 -26.71 25.12
C GLY A 51 24.02 -25.41 25.85
N ALA A 52 23.63 -24.33 25.16
CA ALA A 52 23.05 -23.15 25.82
C ALA A 52 21.79 -23.55 26.62
N ASP A 53 21.78 -23.23 27.91
CA ASP A 53 20.62 -23.42 28.79
C ASP A 53 19.42 -22.57 28.32
N GLU A 54 18.21 -23.08 28.53
CA GLU A 54 16.93 -22.50 28.09
C GLU A 54 16.76 -21.05 28.55
N ALA A 55 17.19 -20.73 29.78
CA ALA A 55 17.17 -19.37 30.30
C ALA A 55 18.06 -18.39 29.49
N ALA A 56 19.17 -18.87 28.93
CA ALA A 56 20.03 -18.07 28.07
C ALA A 56 19.37 -17.80 26.71
N LEU A 57 18.65 -18.78 26.16
CA LEU A 57 17.89 -18.61 24.92
C LEU A 57 16.75 -17.60 25.10
N HIS A 58 16.02 -17.66 26.22
CA HIS A 58 14.99 -16.67 26.53
C HIS A 58 15.55 -15.24 26.58
N ARG A 59 16.68 -15.03 27.25
CA ARG A 59 17.37 -13.72 27.28
C ARG A 59 17.79 -13.26 25.88
N LEU A 60 18.37 -14.15 25.08
CA LEU A 60 18.76 -13.85 23.70
C LEU A 60 17.57 -13.37 22.85
N LEU A 61 16.40 -14.00 22.99
CA LEU A 61 15.19 -13.60 22.25
C LEU A 61 14.72 -12.19 22.66
N VAL A 62 14.71 -11.88 23.96
CA VAL A 62 14.36 -10.54 24.46
C VAL A 62 15.37 -9.49 23.99
N GLU A 63 16.68 -9.81 24.00
CA GLU A 63 17.74 -8.93 23.49
C GLU A 63 17.59 -8.64 21.99
N ARG A 64 17.33 -9.66 21.17
CA ARG A 64 17.08 -9.49 19.72
C ARG A 64 15.82 -8.66 19.45
N TRP A 65 14.77 -8.88 20.24
CA TRP A 65 13.55 -8.07 20.14
C TRP A 65 13.84 -6.60 20.47
N ARG A 66 14.53 -6.35 21.58
CA ARG A 66 14.94 -5.01 22.00
C ARG A 66 15.81 -4.32 20.94
N ALA A 67 16.77 -5.04 20.35
CA ALA A 67 17.61 -4.50 19.28
C ALA A 67 16.78 -4.09 18.06
N THR A 68 15.78 -4.90 17.68
CA THR A 68 14.85 -4.59 16.58
C THR A 68 14.07 -3.30 16.86
N LEU A 69 13.65 -3.07 18.10
CA LEU A 69 12.93 -1.85 18.50
C LEU A 69 13.80 -0.58 18.46
N LEU A 70 15.07 -0.69 18.87
CA LEU A 70 15.96 0.48 19.05
C LEU A 70 16.76 0.81 17.79
N HIS A 71 17.19 -0.22 17.06
CA HIS A 71 18.15 -0.07 15.96
C HIS A 71 17.66 -0.72 14.65
N GLY A 72 16.55 -1.45 14.69
CA GLY A 72 16.12 -2.28 13.57
C GLY A 72 17.16 -3.36 13.28
N VAL A 73 17.77 -3.31 12.10
CA VAL A 73 18.89 -4.21 11.73
C VAL A 73 20.25 -3.52 11.72
N ALA A 74 20.32 -2.23 12.09
CA ALA A 74 21.57 -1.49 12.10
C ALA A 74 22.37 -1.76 13.39
N ALA A 75 23.67 -1.51 13.34
CA ALA A 75 24.56 -1.65 14.50
C ALA A 75 24.47 -0.48 15.51
N GLY A 76 23.62 0.54 15.24
CA GLY A 76 23.47 1.72 16.08
C GLY A 76 23.17 2.99 15.27
N ARG A 77 23.54 4.15 15.82
CA ARG A 77 23.38 5.46 15.16
C ARG A 77 24.17 5.51 13.84
N PRO A 78 23.53 5.88 12.70
CA PRO A 78 24.21 5.94 11.42
C PRO A 78 25.16 7.17 11.29
N PRO A 79 26.18 7.12 10.39
CA PRO A 79 27.09 8.24 10.18
C PRO A 79 26.50 9.31 9.23
N GLY A 80 27.17 10.47 9.15
CA GLY A 80 26.88 11.52 8.17
C GLY A 80 25.49 12.16 8.31
N GLU A 81 24.87 12.48 7.17
CA GLU A 81 23.54 13.11 7.10
C GLU A 81 22.43 12.26 7.75
N TRP A 82 22.55 10.93 7.66
CA TRP A 82 21.62 9.99 8.30
C TRP A 82 21.69 10.08 9.81
N GLY A 83 22.89 10.28 10.37
CA GLY A 83 23.08 10.50 11.81
C GLY A 83 22.44 11.80 12.28
N GLN A 84 22.52 12.87 11.48
CA GLN A 84 21.85 14.13 11.79
C GLN A 84 20.32 13.97 11.78
N ALA A 85 19.77 13.29 10.78
CA ALA A 85 18.33 13.00 10.73
C ALA A 85 17.90 12.12 11.91
N HIS A 86 18.71 11.11 12.27
CA HIS A 86 18.49 10.27 13.43
C HIS A 86 18.44 11.07 14.72
N ASP A 87 19.40 11.97 14.97
CA ASP A 87 19.42 12.79 16.19
C ASP A 87 18.22 13.73 16.29
N LEU A 88 17.80 14.31 15.17
CA LEU A 88 16.59 15.12 15.11
C LEU A 88 15.33 14.30 15.44
N ALA A 89 15.26 13.06 14.95
CA ALA A 89 14.16 12.14 15.27
C ALA A 89 14.17 11.71 16.74
N VAL A 90 15.35 11.44 17.31
CA VAL A 90 15.51 11.16 18.74
C VAL A 90 15.04 12.36 19.57
N ALA A 91 15.50 13.57 19.26
CA ALA A 91 15.09 14.78 19.95
C ALA A 91 13.58 15.07 19.81
N ALA A 92 12.98 14.74 18.67
CA ALA A 92 11.53 14.85 18.47
C ALA A 92 10.76 13.88 19.37
N ARG A 93 11.19 12.62 19.43
CA ARG A 93 10.60 11.63 20.33
C ARG A 93 10.79 12.03 21.80
N ASP A 94 11.94 12.57 22.18
CA ASP A 94 12.18 13.04 23.55
C ASP A 94 11.23 14.16 23.95
N ARG A 95 10.92 15.11 23.05
CA ARG A 95 9.91 16.15 23.32
C ARG A 95 8.52 15.55 23.57
N THR A 96 8.12 14.58 22.75
CA THR A 96 6.84 13.87 22.94
C THR A 96 6.84 13.06 24.24
N ALA A 97 7.94 12.36 24.54
CA ALA A 97 8.08 11.57 25.76
C ALA A 97 8.06 12.45 27.02
N LEU A 98 8.73 13.60 27.02
CA LEU A 98 8.69 14.57 28.11
C LEU A 98 7.26 15.08 28.37
N ALA A 99 6.49 15.35 27.31
CA ALA A 99 5.09 15.76 27.46
C ALA A 99 4.23 14.66 28.08
N HIS A 100 4.42 13.40 27.68
CA HIS A 100 3.73 12.27 28.30
C HIS A 100 4.15 12.03 29.75
N LEU A 101 5.45 12.11 30.04
CA LEU A 101 6.01 11.92 31.38
C LEU A 101 5.52 12.99 32.37
N ALA A 102 5.41 14.25 31.93
CA ALA A 102 4.94 15.36 32.78
C ALA A 102 3.49 15.19 33.25
N ALA A 103 2.66 14.46 32.48
CA ALA A 103 1.25 14.20 32.79
C ALA A 103 1.00 12.78 33.32
N LEU A 104 2.04 11.98 33.54
CA LEU A 104 1.93 10.58 33.95
C LEU A 104 1.58 10.49 35.44
N ASP A 105 0.46 9.85 35.76
CA ASP A 105 0.12 9.45 37.13
C ASP A 105 0.62 8.03 37.41
N THR A 106 1.36 7.89 38.51
CA THR A 106 1.94 6.61 38.97
C THR A 106 1.48 6.23 40.38
N SER A 107 0.53 6.99 40.96
CA SER A 107 0.03 6.74 42.30
C SER A 107 -0.74 5.42 42.36
N ASP A 108 -0.61 4.68 43.46
CA ASP A 108 -1.20 3.33 43.57
C ASP A 108 -2.74 3.33 43.55
N GLY A 109 -3.38 4.48 43.80
CA GLY A 109 -4.83 4.68 43.71
C GLY A 109 -5.31 5.24 42.37
N ALA A 110 -4.41 5.54 41.43
CA ALA A 110 -4.77 6.06 40.12
C ALA A 110 -5.60 5.04 39.33
N ARG A 111 -6.64 5.51 38.65
CA ARG A 111 -7.52 4.70 37.79
C ARG A 111 -7.10 4.68 36.32
N THR A 112 -6.07 5.44 35.98
CA THR A 112 -5.46 5.48 34.65
C THR A 112 -4.12 6.23 34.75
N PRO A 113 -3.12 5.92 33.91
CA PRO A 113 -1.89 6.70 33.89
C PRO A 113 -2.06 8.12 33.31
N TRP A 114 -3.16 8.40 32.58
CA TRP A 114 -3.49 9.73 32.08
C TRP A 114 -4.99 10.02 32.14
N ALA A 115 -5.37 11.15 32.71
CA ALA A 115 -6.77 11.54 32.90
C ALA A 115 -7.57 11.70 31.60
N ASP A 116 -6.92 12.02 30.47
CA ASP A 116 -7.55 12.10 29.14
C ASP A 116 -7.78 10.73 28.49
N LEU A 117 -7.31 9.65 29.13
CA LEU A 117 -7.48 8.26 28.69
C LEU A 117 -8.04 7.44 29.86
N PRO A 118 -9.30 7.66 30.28
CA PRO A 118 -9.92 6.79 31.28
C PRO A 118 -9.87 5.32 30.83
N LEU A 119 -9.73 4.39 31.78
CA LEU A 119 -9.63 2.94 31.51
C LEU A 119 -10.67 2.13 32.29
N ASP A 120 -11.31 2.72 33.30
CA ASP A 120 -12.33 2.08 34.12
C ASP A 120 -13.72 2.17 33.47
N GLY A 121 -14.50 1.08 33.57
CA GLY A 121 -15.83 0.97 32.95
C GLY A 121 -15.84 0.28 31.58
N THR A 122 -17.02 -0.13 31.11
CA THR A 122 -17.23 -0.82 29.82
C THR A 122 -17.67 0.11 28.70
N ASP A 123 -18.12 1.32 29.05
CA ASP A 123 -18.61 2.33 28.11
C ASP A 123 -17.46 3.22 27.57
N VAL A 124 -16.24 2.98 28.05
CA VAL A 124 -15.04 3.67 27.62
C VAL A 124 -14.55 3.08 26.28
N PRO A 125 -14.07 3.90 25.34
CA PRO A 125 -13.49 3.40 24.10
C PRO A 125 -12.30 2.47 24.37
N SER A 126 -12.35 1.25 23.84
CA SER A 126 -11.24 0.27 23.94
C SER A 126 -9.90 0.83 23.44
N ALA A 127 -9.94 1.76 22.47
CA ALA A 127 -8.77 2.44 21.92
C ALA A 127 -7.96 3.21 22.97
N HIS A 128 -8.56 3.61 24.11
CA HIS A 128 -7.84 4.24 25.22
C HIS A 128 -6.79 3.31 25.80
N LEU A 129 -7.09 2.01 25.87
CA LEU A 129 -6.18 0.99 26.38
C LEU A 129 -4.89 0.94 25.55
N THR A 130 -5.02 0.80 24.23
CA THR A 130 -3.90 0.79 23.31
C THR A 130 -3.16 2.13 23.30
N THR A 131 -3.89 3.25 23.37
CA THR A 131 -3.30 4.59 23.34
C THR A 131 -2.45 4.84 24.59
N ALA A 132 -2.93 4.48 25.78
CA ALA A 132 -2.18 4.63 27.03
C ALA A 132 -0.91 3.76 27.03
N ALA A 133 -1.01 2.48 26.63
CA ALA A 133 0.16 1.62 26.48
C ALA A 133 1.15 2.16 25.44
N GLY A 134 0.65 2.75 24.35
CA GLY A 134 1.44 3.43 23.33
C GLY A 134 2.20 4.64 23.87
N ARG A 135 1.58 5.49 24.71
CA ARG A 135 2.26 6.61 25.37
C ARG A 135 3.38 6.12 26.29
N LEU A 136 3.12 5.12 27.13
CA LEU A 136 4.16 4.50 27.97
C LEU A 136 5.32 3.99 27.10
N ARG A 137 5.01 3.29 26.02
CA ARG A 137 6.00 2.73 25.09
C ARG A 137 6.85 3.82 24.44
N THR A 138 6.28 4.95 24.07
CA THR A 138 7.03 6.11 23.54
C THR A 138 8.05 6.62 24.56
N VAL A 139 7.67 6.74 25.83
CA VAL A 139 8.59 7.16 26.90
C VAL A 139 9.68 6.12 27.14
N ALA A 140 9.33 4.83 27.18
CA ALA A 140 10.30 3.74 27.33
C ALA A 140 11.31 3.69 26.18
N LEU A 141 10.87 3.90 24.94
CA LEU A 141 11.76 3.98 23.78
C LEU A 141 12.72 5.18 23.87
N ALA A 142 12.23 6.34 24.33
CA ALA A 142 13.07 7.52 24.55
C ALA A 142 14.14 7.24 25.61
N ALA A 143 13.77 6.64 26.74
CA ALA A 143 14.72 6.25 27.78
C ALA A 143 15.71 5.16 27.32
N ALA A 144 15.30 4.27 26.44
CA ALA A 144 16.14 3.17 25.98
C ALA A 144 17.07 3.52 24.80
N THR A 145 16.87 4.67 24.14
CA THR A 145 17.66 5.02 22.95
C THR A 145 18.84 5.91 23.28
N GLU A 146 20.03 5.44 22.94
CA GLU A 146 21.28 6.19 23.11
C GLU A 146 21.27 7.56 22.43
N GLY A 147 21.93 8.54 23.07
CA GLY A 147 22.03 9.91 22.57
C GLY A 147 20.81 10.80 22.84
N GLY A 148 19.71 10.26 23.35
CA GLY A 148 18.54 11.03 23.78
C GLY A 148 18.72 11.68 25.16
N ALA A 149 18.01 12.78 25.39
CA ALA A 149 18.01 13.51 26.66
C ALA A 149 17.48 12.68 27.83
N LEU A 150 16.61 11.70 27.57
CA LEU A 150 16.02 10.82 28.58
C LEU A 150 16.83 9.54 28.81
N HIS A 151 17.86 9.26 28.01
CA HIS A 151 18.56 7.98 28.02
C HIS A 151 19.33 7.72 29.32
N ALA A 152 19.97 8.77 29.84
CA ALA A 152 20.83 8.68 31.01
C ALA A 152 20.09 8.82 32.35
N ASP A 153 18.76 8.99 32.34
CA ASP A 153 17.98 9.24 33.55
C ASP A 153 17.32 7.95 34.09
N PRO A 154 17.84 7.34 35.17
CA PRO A 154 17.26 6.13 35.75
C PRO A 154 15.90 6.37 36.43
N ALA A 155 15.46 7.61 36.61
CA ALA A 155 14.12 7.93 37.10
C ALA A 155 13.04 7.66 36.03
N VAL A 156 13.36 7.83 34.74
CA VAL A 156 12.39 7.67 33.66
C VAL A 156 11.90 6.21 33.56
N PRO A 157 12.76 5.17 33.48
CA PRO A 157 12.28 3.78 33.48
C PRO A 157 11.45 3.42 34.70
N ARG A 158 11.78 3.95 35.89
CA ARG A 158 11.01 3.73 37.13
C ARG A 158 9.62 4.37 37.06
N ALA A 159 9.52 5.60 36.54
CA ALA A 159 8.24 6.27 36.35
C ALA A 159 7.35 5.51 35.34
N VAL A 160 7.92 5.08 34.20
CA VAL A 160 7.17 4.30 33.20
C VAL A 160 6.74 2.94 33.77
N ALA A 161 7.57 2.28 34.57
CA ALA A 161 7.18 1.04 35.26
C ALA A 161 6.01 1.26 36.23
N GLY A 162 6.01 2.36 37.00
CA GLY A 162 4.87 2.77 37.83
C GLY A 162 3.60 3.02 37.01
N GLY A 163 3.74 3.70 35.86
CA GLY A 163 2.63 3.92 34.93
C GLY A 163 2.09 2.63 34.32
N LEU A 164 2.97 1.67 33.99
CA LEU A 164 2.58 0.34 33.53
C LEU A 164 1.79 -0.43 34.61
N ARG A 165 2.20 -0.32 35.87
CA ARG A 165 1.45 -0.91 37.01
C ARG A 165 0.04 -0.33 37.11
N VAL A 166 -0.12 0.99 37.02
CA VAL A 166 -1.42 1.65 37.00
C VAL A 166 -2.27 1.17 35.82
N TRP A 167 -1.71 1.17 34.61
CA TRP A 167 -2.39 0.73 33.38
C TRP A 167 -2.88 -0.72 33.48
N TRP A 168 -2.02 -1.62 33.95
CA TRP A 168 -2.34 -3.03 34.16
C TRP A 168 -3.48 -3.20 35.17
N ARG A 169 -3.36 -2.62 36.37
CA ARG A 169 -4.36 -2.76 37.44
C ARG A 169 -5.72 -2.18 37.07
N ALA A 170 -5.73 -1.04 36.38
CA ALA A 170 -6.97 -0.34 36.08
C ALA A 170 -7.69 -0.87 34.83
N GLY A 171 -6.94 -1.30 33.81
CA GLY A 171 -7.51 -1.58 32.49
C GLY A 171 -7.26 -2.99 31.96
N TYR A 172 -6.01 -3.47 32.00
CA TYR A 172 -5.59 -4.68 31.28
C TYR A 172 -5.05 -5.78 32.20
N HIS A 173 -5.95 -6.47 32.90
CA HIS A 173 -5.60 -7.56 33.81
C HIS A 173 -6.38 -8.84 33.48
N ALA A 174 -5.87 -9.99 33.94
CA ALA A 174 -6.58 -11.27 33.84
C ALA A 174 -7.96 -11.17 34.54
N GLY A 175 -9.00 -11.73 33.92
CA GLY A 175 -10.39 -11.65 34.41
C GLY A 175 -11.18 -10.43 33.94
N ARG A 176 -10.56 -9.47 33.25
CA ARG A 176 -11.29 -8.38 32.59
C ARG A 176 -12.02 -8.90 31.34
N THR A 177 -13.26 -8.47 31.16
CA THR A 177 -14.05 -8.78 29.95
C THR A 177 -13.72 -7.78 28.84
N GLN A 178 -13.54 -8.26 27.62
CA GLN A 178 -13.32 -7.41 26.46
C GLN A 178 -14.57 -6.56 26.17
N HIS A 179 -14.37 -5.33 25.71
CA HIS A 179 -15.42 -4.45 25.20
C HIS A 179 -14.88 -3.61 24.04
N GLY A 180 -15.77 -3.03 23.23
CA GLY A 180 -15.37 -2.27 22.05
C GLY A 180 -14.67 -3.14 21.00
N ASN A 181 -13.53 -2.67 20.50
CA ASN A 181 -12.77 -3.36 19.47
C ASN A 181 -11.85 -4.44 20.09
N TRP A 182 -12.03 -5.70 19.70
CA TRP A 182 -11.21 -6.83 20.16
C TRP A 182 -9.71 -6.62 19.88
N TRP A 183 -9.40 -5.93 18.78
CA TRP A 183 -8.02 -5.68 18.37
C TRP A 183 -7.24 -4.95 19.45
N ASP A 184 -7.86 -4.03 20.21
CA ASP A 184 -7.19 -3.32 21.29
C ASP A 184 -6.77 -4.28 22.41
N TRP A 185 -7.59 -5.29 22.71
CA TRP A 185 -7.36 -6.26 23.79
C TRP A 185 -6.38 -7.37 23.41
N GLU A 186 -6.45 -7.83 22.16
CA GLU A 186 -5.70 -9.01 21.72
C GLU A 186 -4.44 -8.67 20.93
N ILE A 187 -4.34 -7.45 20.36
CA ILE A 187 -3.20 -7.04 19.53
C ILE A 187 -2.60 -5.72 20.00
N GLY A 188 -3.37 -4.63 20.05
CA GLY A 188 -2.91 -3.28 20.32
C GLY A 188 -2.17 -3.14 21.66
N ALA A 189 -2.90 -3.37 22.75
CA ALA A 189 -2.39 -3.35 24.12
C ALA A 189 -1.28 -4.38 24.38
N PRO A 190 -1.45 -5.69 24.12
CA PRO A 190 -0.44 -6.69 24.45
C PRO A 190 0.87 -6.50 23.66
N ARG A 191 0.81 -6.02 22.41
CA ARG A 191 2.02 -5.67 21.66
C ARG A 191 2.81 -4.55 22.34
N ALA A 192 2.13 -3.49 22.78
CA ALA A 192 2.79 -2.39 23.48
C ALA A 192 3.30 -2.82 24.87
N ALA A 193 2.54 -3.64 25.59
CA ALA A 193 2.92 -4.17 26.91
C ALA A 193 4.15 -5.09 26.83
N GLY A 194 4.22 -5.97 25.84
CA GLY A 194 5.40 -6.81 25.61
C GLY A 194 6.65 -5.98 25.29
N ASP A 195 6.53 -4.98 24.41
CA ASP A 195 7.63 -4.04 24.12
C ASP A 195 8.09 -3.30 25.38
N LEU A 196 7.16 -2.85 26.23
CA LEU A 196 7.47 -2.20 27.50
C LEU A 196 8.27 -3.10 28.44
N LEU A 197 7.85 -4.35 28.63
CA LEU A 197 8.57 -5.30 29.47
C LEU A 197 9.99 -5.58 28.93
N ALA A 198 10.15 -5.70 27.61
CA ALA A 198 11.47 -5.88 26.98
C ALA A 198 12.38 -4.63 27.11
N LEU A 199 11.80 -3.43 27.07
CA LEU A 199 12.55 -2.17 27.18
C LEU A 199 12.90 -1.80 28.63
N LEU A 200 12.01 -2.08 29.58
CA LEU A 200 12.19 -1.70 30.99
C LEU A 200 12.95 -2.76 31.80
N GLY A 201 12.80 -4.04 31.44
CA GLY A 201 13.51 -5.14 32.07
C GLY A 201 13.42 -5.09 33.61
N PRO A 202 14.55 -5.05 34.34
CA PRO A 202 14.57 -5.03 35.81
C PRO A 202 13.88 -3.84 36.49
N ALA A 203 13.53 -2.78 35.76
CA ALA A 203 12.80 -1.64 36.33
C ALA A 203 11.34 -1.97 36.67
N VAL A 204 10.77 -3.03 36.09
CA VAL A 204 9.41 -3.50 36.38
C VAL A 204 9.45 -4.50 37.52
N ASP A 205 8.66 -4.27 38.56
CA ASP A 205 8.53 -5.21 39.67
C ASP A 205 7.89 -6.54 39.23
N GLY A 206 8.18 -7.61 39.98
CA GLY A 206 7.73 -8.96 39.64
C GLY A 206 6.21 -9.11 39.58
N GLU A 207 5.48 -8.45 40.49
CA GLU A 207 4.01 -8.48 40.51
C GLU A 207 3.42 -7.89 39.23
N THR A 208 3.89 -6.69 38.85
CA THR A 208 3.44 -6.02 37.62
C THR A 208 3.81 -6.83 36.38
N ARG A 209 5.04 -7.35 36.31
CA ARG A 209 5.49 -8.20 35.19
C ARG A 209 4.59 -9.42 35.04
N ASP A 210 4.43 -10.19 36.11
CA ASP A 210 3.70 -11.46 36.07
C ASP A 210 2.21 -11.23 35.83
N GLY A 211 1.64 -10.15 36.40
CA GLY A 211 0.27 -9.73 36.16
C GLY A 211 -0.01 -9.32 34.72
N VAL A 212 0.91 -8.61 34.07
CA VAL A 212 0.80 -8.25 32.65
C VAL A 212 0.92 -9.50 31.77
N LEU A 213 1.87 -10.40 32.04
CA LEU A 213 2.02 -11.65 31.28
C LEU A 213 0.77 -12.54 31.42
N ALA A 214 0.19 -12.62 32.62
CA ALA A 214 -1.07 -13.32 32.85
C ALA A 214 -2.26 -12.67 32.12
N ALA A 215 -2.29 -11.34 32.00
CA ALA A 215 -3.29 -10.64 31.19
C ALA A 215 -3.16 -10.99 29.71
N VAL A 216 -1.93 -11.07 29.19
CA VAL A 216 -1.67 -11.53 27.81
C VAL A 216 -2.16 -12.96 27.62
N ASP A 217 -1.96 -13.86 28.60
CA ASP A 217 -2.49 -15.23 28.51
C ASP A 217 -4.00 -15.32 28.51
N HIS A 218 -4.64 -14.45 29.31
CA HIS A 218 -6.09 -14.36 29.39
C HIS A 218 -6.70 -13.91 28.06
N PHE A 219 -6.12 -12.89 27.41
CA PHE A 219 -6.66 -12.35 26.17
C PHE A 219 -6.15 -13.07 24.90
N VAL A 220 -4.97 -13.68 24.95
CA VAL A 220 -4.36 -14.40 23.82
C VAL A 220 -3.91 -15.81 24.27
N PRO A 221 -4.86 -16.70 24.64
CA PRO A 221 -4.54 -18.04 25.11
C PRO A 221 -4.00 -18.92 23.97
N ASP A 222 -4.52 -18.79 22.76
CA ASP A 222 -4.05 -19.48 21.56
C ASP A 222 -3.97 -18.48 20.40
N PRO A 223 -2.79 -18.24 19.80
CA PRO A 223 -2.68 -17.30 18.69
C PRO A 223 -3.47 -17.77 17.45
N ARG A 224 -3.99 -19.01 17.43
CA ARG A 224 -4.85 -19.53 16.35
C ARG A 224 -6.29 -19.06 16.38
N ARG A 225 -6.73 -18.43 17.46
CA ARG A 225 -8.10 -17.97 17.63
C ARG A 225 -8.11 -16.51 18.05
N MET A 226 -9.12 -15.78 17.60
CA MET A 226 -9.55 -14.53 18.20
C MET A 226 -10.45 -14.89 19.36
N LEU A 227 -10.23 -14.32 20.55
CA LEU A 227 -11.03 -14.65 21.73
C LEU A 227 -12.46 -14.15 21.57
N ARG A 228 -12.63 -12.98 20.94
CA ARG A 228 -13.94 -12.52 20.48
C ARG A 228 -14.54 -13.49 19.47
N ASP A 229 -15.76 -13.97 19.77
CA ASP A 229 -16.56 -14.89 18.95
C ASP A 229 -15.88 -16.25 18.64
N GLU A 230 -14.76 -16.52 19.32
CA GLU A 230 -13.90 -17.70 19.15
C GLU A 230 -13.53 -18.07 17.70
N LEU A 231 -13.43 -17.07 16.84
CA LEU A 231 -13.17 -17.25 15.41
C LEU A 231 -11.70 -17.64 15.15
N PRO A 232 -11.39 -18.42 14.10
CA PRO A 232 -10.02 -18.64 13.68
C PRO A 232 -9.34 -17.32 13.31
N SER A 233 -8.14 -17.07 13.85
CA SER A 233 -7.30 -15.96 13.38
C SER A 233 -6.56 -16.36 12.10
N THR A 234 -6.39 -15.42 11.18
CA THR A 234 -5.82 -15.63 9.84
C THR A 234 -4.84 -14.51 9.48
N GLY A 235 -4.04 -14.72 8.43
CA GLY A 235 -3.24 -13.68 7.80
C GLY A 235 -2.42 -12.81 8.78
N ALA A 236 -2.55 -11.49 8.64
CA ALA A 236 -1.81 -10.54 9.46
C ALA A 236 -2.13 -10.66 10.96
N ASN A 237 -3.41 -10.87 11.30
CA ASN A 237 -3.85 -11.00 12.68
C ASN A 237 -3.21 -12.23 13.34
N ARG A 238 -3.17 -13.37 12.64
CA ARG A 238 -2.46 -14.57 13.12
C ARG A 238 -0.99 -14.29 13.41
N VAL A 239 -0.29 -13.61 12.52
CA VAL A 239 1.14 -13.29 12.69
C VAL A 239 1.35 -12.35 13.88
N ASP A 240 0.50 -11.33 14.05
CA ASP A 240 0.59 -10.43 15.22
C ASP A 240 0.33 -11.16 16.55
N LEU A 241 -0.66 -12.06 16.60
CA LEU A 241 -0.88 -12.89 17.79
C LEU A 241 0.31 -13.82 18.06
N CYS A 242 0.92 -14.41 17.04
CA CYS A 242 2.13 -15.22 17.20
C CYS A 242 3.31 -14.39 17.73
N ARG A 243 3.48 -13.13 17.28
CA ARG A 243 4.48 -12.19 17.79
C ARG A 243 4.29 -11.92 19.28
N ILE A 244 3.05 -11.67 19.69
CA ILE A 244 2.69 -11.43 21.09
C ILE A 244 2.99 -12.65 21.95
N VAL A 245 2.56 -13.83 21.52
CA VAL A 245 2.76 -15.08 22.27
C VAL A 245 4.24 -15.47 22.33
N ALA A 246 5.00 -15.26 21.26
CA ALA A 246 6.44 -15.49 21.25
C ALA A 246 7.17 -14.59 22.25
N LEU A 247 6.88 -13.28 22.23
CA LEU A 247 7.50 -12.34 23.16
C LEU A 247 7.08 -12.61 24.62
N ARG A 248 5.81 -12.93 24.87
CA ARG A 248 5.33 -13.40 26.18
C ARG A 248 6.12 -14.62 26.65
N GLY A 249 6.33 -15.60 25.76
CA GLY A 249 7.12 -16.79 26.05
C GLY A 249 8.55 -16.46 26.45
N ALA A 250 9.22 -15.60 25.69
CA ALA A 250 10.58 -15.17 25.99
C ALA A 250 10.70 -14.37 27.32
N LEU A 251 9.76 -13.45 27.59
CA LEU A 251 9.76 -12.63 28.79
C LEU A 251 9.43 -13.42 30.07
N GLY A 252 8.54 -14.41 29.95
CA GLY A 252 8.10 -15.25 31.07
C GLY A 252 8.90 -16.53 31.29
N GLY A 253 9.88 -16.82 30.42
CA GLY A 253 10.65 -18.08 30.47
C GLY A 253 9.79 -19.31 30.17
N ALA A 254 8.85 -19.20 29.24
CA ALA A 254 7.81 -20.18 28.97
C ALA A 254 7.94 -20.78 27.57
N THR A 255 8.73 -21.85 27.49
CA THR A 255 9.07 -22.60 26.28
C THR A 255 7.87 -23.13 25.52
N GLU A 256 6.80 -23.51 26.22
CA GLU A 256 5.55 -23.98 25.62
C GLU A 256 4.83 -22.88 24.83
N ARG A 257 4.91 -21.62 25.29
CA ARG A 257 4.33 -20.48 24.57
C ARG A 257 5.14 -20.16 23.31
N LEU A 258 6.48 -20.24 23.38
CA LEU A 258 7.34 -20.10 22.20
C LEU A 258 7.07 -21.19 21.17
N ALA A 259 6.94 -22.45 21.59
CA ALA A 259 6.57 -23.56 20.72
C ALA A 259 5.17 -23.35 20.09
N THR A 260 4.21 -22.87 20.89
CA THR A 260 2.86 -22.54 20.41
C THR A 260 2.88 -21.46 19.33
N ALA A 261 3.64 -20.39 19.55
CA ALA A 261 3.79 -19.30 18.57
C ALA A 261 4.45 -19.79 17.28
N ALA A 262 5.55 -20.55 17.37
CA ALA A 262 6.25 -21.08 16.20
C ALA A 262 5.38 -22.05 15.39
N ASP A 263 4.63 -22.95 16.05
CA ASP A 263 3.75 -23.90 15.36
C ASP A 263 2.53 -23.20 14.72
N ALA A 264 1.99 -22.17 15.37
CA ALA A 264 0.82 -21.43 14.86
C ALA A 264 1.09 -20.63 13.58
N LEU A 265 2.37 -20.42 13.22
CA LEU A 265 2.80 -19.79 11.96
C LEU A 265 2.76 -20.74 10.76
N ARG A 266 2.73 -22.06 10.99
CA ARG A 266 2.76 -23.04 9.91
C ARG A 266 1.56 -22.87 8.98
N GLY A 267 1.85 -22.75 7.69
CA GLY A 267 0.84 -22.59 6.64
C GLY A 267 0.19 -21.21 6.54
N VAL A 268 0.57 -20.23 7.37
CA VAL A 268 -0.02 -18.87 7.31
C VAL A 268 0.23 -18.16 5.98
N LEU A 269 1.34 -18.52 5.31
CA LEU A 269 1.71 -18.02 4.00
C LEU A 269 1.33 -18.96 2.85
N ASP A 270 0.73 -20.12 3.15
CA ASP A 270 0.33 -21.05 2.11
C ASP A 270 -0.86 -20.49 1.30
N PRO A 271 -0.86 -20.67 -0.03
CA PRO A 271 -1.97 -20.21 -0.84
C PRO A 271 -3.29 -20.89 -0.45
N VAL A 272 -4.31 -20.07 -0.17
CA VAL A 272 -5.69 -20.50 0.04
C VAL A 272 -6.53 -20.24 -1.22
N ARG A 273 -7.73 -20.81 -1.29
CA ARG A 273 -8.67 -20.58 -2.39
C ARG A 273 -9.81 -19.62 -2.04
N VAL A 274 -10.15 -19.53 -0.76
CA VAL A 274 -11.31 -18.79 -0.24
C VAL A 274 -10.90 -18.12 1.08
N GLY A 275 -11.44 -16.94 1.36
CA GLY A 275 -11.20 -16.20 2.61
C GLY A 275 -9.83 -15.51 2.66
N ASP A 276 -9.33 -15.29 3.85
CA ASP A 276 -8.11 -14.51 4.07
C ASP A 276 -6.84 -15.25 3.65
N GLY A 277 -5.90 -14.52 3.05
CA GLY A 277 -4.54 -14.99 2.78
C GLY A 277 -4.12 -14.89 1.32
N PHE A 278 -2.92 -15.43 1.06
CA PHE A 278 -2.33 -15.45 -0.28
C PHE A 278 -3.06 -16.39 -1.22
N ARG A 279 -2.96 -16.11 -2.52
CA ARG A 279 -3.54 -16.89 -3.60
C ARG A 279 -2.46 -17.42 -4.53
N ALA A 280 -2.83 -18.40 -5.34
CA ALA A 280 -1.91 -19.06 -6.26
C ALA A 280 -1.45 -18.16 -7.42
N ASP A 281 -2.13 -17.04 -7.68
CA ASP A 281 -1.78 -16.03 -8.69
C ASP A 281 -0.91 -14.88 -8.11
N GLY A 282 -0.71 -14.83 -6.79
CA GLY A 282 -0.04 -13.73 -6.08
C GLY A 282 -1.01 -12.72 -5.45
N SER A 283 -2.32 -12.90 -5.61
CA SER A 283 -3.34 -12.10 -4.93
C SER A 283 -3.25 -12.29 -3.41
N PHE A 284 -3.71 -11.29 -2.67
CA PHE A 284 -3.87 -11.37 -1.21
C PHE A 284 -5.17 -10.68 -0.80
N LEU A 285 -6.02 -11.43 -0.11
CA LEU A 285 -7.29 -10.93 0.41
C LEU A 285 -7.24 -10.94 1.94
N MET A 286 -7.84 -9.93 2.56
CA MET A 286 -8.16 -9.91 3.99
C MET A 286 -9.57 -9.39 4.18
N HIS A 287 -10.13 -9.65 5.36
CA HIS A 287 -11.53 -9.37 5.67
C HIS A 287 -12.42 -10.00 4.61
N THR A 288 -12.15 -11.28 4.34
CA THR A 288 -12.87 -12.16 3.41
C THR A 288 -12.70 -11.81 1.93
N SER A 289 -12.88 -10.54 1.54
CA SER A 289 -13.09 -10.12 0.15
C SER A 289 -12.38 -8.83 -0.26
N VAL A 290 -11.55 -8.23 0.61
CA VAL A 290 -10.87 -6.96 0.33
C VAL A 290 -9.45 -7.20 -0.17
N ALA A 291 -9.11 -6.61 -1.32
CA ALA A 291 -7.74 -6.61 -1.86
C ALA A 291 -6.80 -5.81 -0.95
N TYR A 292 -5.98 -6.53 -0.18
CA TYR A 292 -5.22 -5.96 0.93
C TYR A 292 -3.69 -6.17 1.00
N PRO A 293 -2.95 -6.45 -0.11
CA PRO A 293 -1.50 -6.58 -0.06
C PRO A 293 -0.80 -5.38 0.61
N GLY A 294 -1.23 -4.16 0.29
CA GLY A 294 -0.53 -2.93 0.65
C GLY A 294 -0.73 -2.46 2.09
N THR A 295 -1.48 -3.20 2.92
CA THR A 295 -1.50 -2.95 4.38
C THR A 295 -1.50 -4.24 5.19
N TYR A 296 -2.57 -5.03 5.21
CA TYR A 296 -2.57 -6.28 5.98
C TYR A 296 -1.54 -7.28 5.45
N GLY A 297 -1.37 -7.37 4.13
CA GLY A 297 -0.28 -8.17 3.54
C GLY A 297 1.08 -7.70 4.02
N GLN A 298 1.30 -6.39 4.07
CA GLN A 298 2.53 -5.80 4.59
C GLN A 298 2.73 -6.08 6.10
N VAL A 299 1.69 -5.94 6.93
CA VAL A 299 1.76 -6.27 8.37
C VAL A 299 2.17 -7.73 8.55
N LEU A 300 1.59 -8.63 7.75
CA LEU A 300 1.95 -10.04 7.73
C LEU A 300 3.43 -10.22 7.37
N LEU A 301 3.90 -9.65 6.26
CA LEU A 301 5.29 -9.77 5.81
C LEU A 301 6.29 -9.22 6.84
N LYS A 302 5.99 -8.04 7.40
CA LYS A 302 6.78 -7.42 8.48
C LYS A 302 6.89 -8.36 9.67
N GLY A 303 5.76 -8.88 10.14
CA GLY A 303 5.75 -9.77 11.29
C GLY A 303 6.50 -11.07 11.05
N MET A 304 6.41 -11.62 9.84
CA MET A 304 7.20 -12.78 9.43
C MET A 304 8.69 -12.49 9.39
N ALA A 305 9.10 -11.35 8.83
CA ALA A 305 10.51 -10.94 8.77
C ALA A 305 11.11 -10.80 10.18
N GLU A 306 10.37 -10.18 11.10
CA GLU A 306 10.80 -10.03 12.51
C GLU A 306 10.88 -11.37 13.24
N LEU A 307 9.88 -12.25 13.09
CA LEU A 307 9.90 -13.57 13.73
C LEU A 307 11.00 -14.47 13.19
N LEU A 308 11.24 -14.46 11.87
CA LEU A 308 12.38 -15.15 11.25
C LEU A 308 13.72 -14.63 11.81
N LEU A 309 13.84 -13.32 12.01
CA LEU A 309 15.04 -12.70 12.56
C LEU A 309 15.25 -13.07 14.03
N VAL A 310 14.22 -12.89 14.87
CA VAL A 310 14.32 -13.05 16.32
C VAL A 310 14.48 -14.52 16.71
N LEU A 311 13.64 -15.42 16.16
CA LEU A 311 13.62 -16.84 16.52
C LEU A 311 14.69 -17.68 15.79
N GLY A 312 15.35 -17.11 14.78
CA GLY A 312 16.34 -17.83 13.96
C GLY A 312 17.49 -18.44 14.77
N GLY A 313 17.87 -19.68 14.41
CA GLY A 313 18.91 -20.43 15.11
C GLY A 313 18.56 -20.94 16.52
N THR A 314 17.30 -20.80 16.96
CA THR A 314 16.80 -21.37 18.22
C THR A 314 15.93 -22.61 17.98
N PRO A 315 15.60 -23.41 19.01
CA PRO A 315 14.64 -24.52 18.89
C PRO A 315 13.25 -24.11 18.41
N TRP A 316 12.90 -22.83 18.51
CA TRP A 316 11.61 -22.26 18.09
C TRP A 316 11.70 -21.50 16.77
N ALA A 317 12.74 -21.73 15.98
CA ALA A 317 12.89 -21.10 14.67
C ALA A 317 11.66 -21.33 13.79
N VAL A 318 11.26 -20.29 13.06
CA VAL A 318 10.18 -20.37 12.07
C VAL A 318 10.56 -21.40 11.00
N ALA A 319 9.60 -22.23 10.62
CA ALA A 319 9.84 -23.32 9.69
C ALA A 319 10.30 -22.84 8.30
N ALA A 320 11.12 -23.68 7.65
CA ALA A 320 11.77 -23.34 6.38
C ALA A 320 10.76 -23.08 5.23
N ASN A 321 9.54 -23.64 5.32
CA ASN A 321 8.50 -23.38 4.32
C ASN A 321 8.06 -21.92 4.35
N GLU A 322 7.75 -21.40 5.54
CA GLU A 322 7.31 -20.04 5.77
C GLU A 322 8.40 -19.04 5.38
N ARG A 323 9.67 -19.38 5.63
CA ARG A 323 10.82 -18.60 5.13
C ARG A 323 10.83 -18.50 3.61
N ARG A 324 10.68 -19.61 2.89
CA ARG A 324 10.60 -19.61 1.41
C ARG A 324 9.38 -18.85 0.91
N ARG A 325 8.22 -19.06 1.54
CA ARG A 325 6.96 -18.39 1.18
C ARG A 325 7.03 -16.87 1.38
N ALA A 326 7.75 -16.39 2.40
CA ALA A 326 7.97 -14.96 2.59
C ALA A 326 8.75 -14.34 1.42
N LEU A 327 9.78 -15.04 0.91
CA LEU A 327 10.51 -14.63 -0.29
C LEU A 327 9.63 -14.67 -1.54
N ASP A 328 8.84 -15.75 -1.71
CA ASP A 328 7.88 -15.85 -2.81
C ASP A 328 6.87 -14.70 -2.79
N ALA A 329 6.34 -14.33 -1.62
CA ALA A 329 5.39 -13.24 -1.48
C ALA A 329 5.99 -11.89 -1.94
N VAL A 330 7.26 -11.62 -1.63
CA VAL A 330 7.97 -10.42 -2.10
C VAL A 330 7.96 -10.34 -3.62
N GLU A 331 8.33 -11.41 -4.31
CA GLU A 331 8.45 -11.41 -5.77
C GLU A 331 7.09 -11.45 -6.47
N ARG A 332 6.15 -12.22 -5.94
CA ARG A 332 4.88 -12.54 -6.62
C ARG A 332 3.76 -11.59 -6.28
N THR A 333 3.76 -11.01 -5.08
CA THR A 333 2.71 -10.11 -4.60
C THR A 333 3.23 -8.68 -4.51
N PHE A 334 4.25 -8.43 -3.70
CA PHE A 334 4.61 -7.05 -3.35
C PHE A 334 5.34 -6.31 -4.47
N ALA A 335 6.37 -6.90 -5.08
CA ALA A 335 7.19 -6.20 -6.07
C ALA A 335 6.39 -5.68 -7.29
N PRO A 336 5.43 -6.43 -7.86
CA PRO A 336 4.57 -5.92 -8.93
C PRO A 336 3.67 -4.75 -8.49
N LEU A 337 3.24 -4.73 -7.22
CA LEU A 337 2.31 -3.74 -6.67
C LEU A 337 2.98 -2.45 -6.18
N VAL A 338 4.31 -2.35 -6.29
CA VAL A 338 5.10 -1.19 -5.89
C VAL A 338 5.67 -0.47 -7.12
N HIS A 339 5.30 0.79 -7.33
CA HIS A 339 5.85 1.63 -8.40
C HIS A 339 6.93 2.55 -7.84
N ALA A 340 8.19 2.32 -8.19
CA ALA A 340 9.32 3.12 -7.69
C ALA A 340 9.24 3.38 -6.16
N GLY A 341 9.06 2.30 -5.38
CA GLY A 341 8.91 2.39 -3.93
C GLY A 341 7.56 2.86 -3.41
N LEU A 342 6.62 3.33 -4.22
CA LEU A 342 5.26 3.69 -3.79
C LEU A 342 4.36 2.44 -3.78
N MET A 343 3.73 2.13 -2.65
CA MET A 343 2.72 1.07 -2.58
C MET A 343 1.42 1.53 -3.21
N THR A 344 1.01 0.92 -4.32
CA THR A 344 -0.13 1.41 -5.10
C THR A 344 -1.44 1.41 -4.29
N ASP A 345 -2.22 2.50 -4.38
CA ASP A 345 -3.40 2.69 -3.54
C ASP A 345 -4.55 1.73 -3.86
N ALA A 346 -4.51 1.09 -5.02
CA ALA A 346 -5.48 0.06 -5.42
C ALA A 346 -5.50 -1.14 -4.46
N VAL A 347 -4.46 -1.33 -3.64
CA VAL A 347 -4.29 -2.50 -2.75
C VAL A 347 -4.15 -2.14 -1.26
N ARG A 348 -4.49 -0.90 -0.88
CA ARG A 348 -4.35 -0.41 0.52
C ARG A 348 -5.69 -0.35 1.28
N GLY A 349 -6.79 -0.75 0.66
CA GLY A 349 -8.13 -0.77 1.27
C GLY A 349 -8.47 0.54 1.96
N ARG A 350 -9.04 0.50 3.17
CA ARG A 350 -9.42 1.72 3.91
C ARG A 350 -8.25 2.65 4.29
N ALA A 351 -6.99 2.18 4.20
CA ALA A 351 -5.85 2.99 4.61
C ALA A 351 -5.54 4.17 3.68
N ILE A 352 -6.14 4.23 2.50
CA ILE A 352 -6.08 5.42 1.63
C ILE A 352 -6.60 6.68 2.34
N SER A 353 -7.40 6.55 3.41
CA SER A 353 -7.88 7.67 4.22
C SER A 353 -6.95 8.06 5.38
N ARG A 354 -5.76 7.48 5.50
CA ARG A 354 -4.82 7.74 6.61
C ARG A 354 -3.72 8.71 6.21
N HIS A 355 -3.79 9.93 6.74
CA HIS A 355 -2.79 11.00 6.50
C HIS A 355 -1.34 10.66 6.89
N HIS A 356 -1.13 9.69 7.79
CA HIS A 356 0.18 9.24 8.31
C HIS A 356 0.63 7.90 7.70
N ALA A 357 -0.16 7.36 6.77
CA ALA A 357 0.14 6.15 6.01
C ALA A 357 -0.32 6.38 4.57
N THR A 358 0.43 7.22 3.85
CA THR A 358 0.30 7.38 2.40
C THR A 358 0.93 6.21 1.65
N ASP A 359 0.72 6.11 0.33
CA ASP A 359 1.41 5.15 -0.55
C ASP A 359 2.94 5.20 -0.42
N ALA A 360 3.51 6.40 -0.31
CA ALA A 360 4.93 6.62 -0.05
C ALA A 360 5.36 6.18 1.36
N ASP A 361 4.51 6.37 2.38
CA ASP A 361 4.80 5.94 3.75
C ASP A 361 4.82 4.42 3.89
N ASP A 362 3.83 3.73 3.30
CA ASP A 362 3.73 2.27 3.36
C ASP A 362 4.78 1.60 2.46
N GLY A 363 5.06 2.21 1.31
CA GLY A 363 6.16 1.84 0.44
C GLY A 363 7.54 1.95 1.10
N PHE A 364 7.79 3.03 1.83
CA PHE A 364 9.00 3.20 2.65
C PHE A 364 9.11 2.11 3.72
N ARG A 365 8.03 1.84 4.46
CA ARG A 365 8.00 0.78 5.48
C ARG A 365 8.28 -0.59 4.88
N LEU A 366 7.69 -0.90 3.72
CA LEU A 366 7.89 -2.18 3.03
C LEU A 366 9.35 -2.35 2.63
N ALA A 367 10.00 -1.29 2.14
CA ALA A 367 11.42 -1.34 1.83
C ALA A 367 12.25 -1.72 3.07
N LEU A 368 11.93 -1.18 4.26
CA LEU A 368 12.58 -1.57 5.51
C LEU A 368 12.26 -3.02 5.91
N ASP A 369 11.02 -3.47 5.71
CA ASP A 369 10.62 -4.86 5.96
C ASP A 369 11.44 -5.84 5.09
N LEU A 370 11.78 -5.46 3.85
CA LEU A 370 12.70 -6.24 3.00
C LEU A 370 14.13 -6.28 3.55
N VAL A 371 14.61 -5.18 4.16
CA VAL A 371 15.93 -5.17 4.83
C VAL A 371 15.93 -6.10 6.04
N THR A 372 14.85 -6.08 6.84
CA THR A 372 14.66 -6.99 7.97
C THR A 372 14.64 -8.45 7.51
N LEU A 373 13.90 -8.76 6.44
CA LEU A 373 13.87 -10.10 5.87
C LEU A 373 15.25 -10.52 5.37
N ALA A 374 16.00 -9.63 4.71
CA ALA A 374 17.36 -9.89 4.26
C ALA A 374 18.33 -10.17 5.42
N ALA A 375 18.16 -9.51 6.57
CA ALA A 375 18.92 -9.81 7.78
C ALA A 375 18.52 -11.17 8.37
N ALA A 376 17.24 -11.50 8.36
CA ALA A 376 16.74 -12.81 8.80
C ALA A 376 17.29 -13.97 7.95
N LEU A 377 17.63 -13.74 6.68
CA LEU A 377 18.27 -14.79 5.87
C LEU A 377 19.69 -15.17 6.32
N ALA A 378 20.35 -14.31 7.12
CA ALA A 378 21.64 -14.62 7.71
C ALA A 378 21.52 -15.51 8.97
N THR A 379 20.31 -15.76 9.47
CA THR A 379 20.07 -16.68 10.59
C THR A 379 19.68 -18.07 10.08
N PRO A 380 20.06 -19.15 10.78
CA PRO A 380 19.62 -20.50 10.46
C PRO A 380 18.10 -20.68 10.56
N ALA A 381 17.51 -21.44 9.63
CA ALA A 381 16.08 -21.81 9.65
C ALA A 381 15.73 -22.92 10.67
N GLY A 382 16.68 -23.28 11.54
CA GLY A 382 16.53 -24.29 12.58
C GLY A 382 17.88 -24.73 13.14
N ALA A 383 17.84 -25.55 14.19
CA ALA A 383 19.06 -26.18 14.73
C ALA A 383 19.69 -27.09 13.66
N GLY A 384 20.94 -26.80 13.29
CA GLY A 384 21.73 -27.63 12.35
C GLY A 384 21.64 -27.27 10.87
N THR A 385 20.86 -26.26 10.46
CA THR A 385 20.89 -25.76 9.08
C THR A 385 21.99 -24.71 8.90
N THR A 386 22.87 -24.86 7.91
CA THR A 386 23.83 -23.79 7.53
C THR A 386 23.18 -22.77 6.61
N THR A 387 23.64 -21.52 6.64
CA THR A 387 23.27 -20.49 5.66
C THR A 387 24.02 -20.75 4.35
N GLY A 388 23.32 -20.73 3.22
CA GLY A 388 23.87 -21.06 1.89
C GLY A 388 24.05 -19.86 0.96
N GLU A 389 24.70 -20.07 -0.18
CA GLU A 389 24.89 -19.05 -1.23
C GLU A 389 23.56 -18.48 -1.77
N GLU A 390 22.51 -19.32 -1.84
CA GLU A 390 21.17 -18.90 -2.27
C GLU A 390 20.56 -17.84 -1.35
N ASP A 391 20.77 -17.97 -0.05
CA ASP A 391 20.29 -17.03 0.97
C ASP A 391 21.05 -15.70 0.90
N ALA A 392 22.36 -15.76 0.70
CA ALA A 392 23.17 -14.56 0.49
C ALA A 392 22.72 -13.81 -0.78
N ALA A 393 22.45 -14.53 -1.87
CA ALA A 393 21.95 -13.95 -3.11
C ALA A 393 20.54 -13.36 -2.94
N ALA A 394 19.63 -14.05 -2.24
CA ALA A 394 18.31 -13.54 -1.92
C ALA A 394 18.38 -12.28 -1.04
N ALA A 395 19.24 -12.28 -0.01
CA ALA A 395 19.45 -11.13 0.86
C ALA A 395 20.03 -9.93 0.10
N SER A 396 20.96 -10.16 -0.83
CA SER A 396 21.48 -9.11 -1.72
C SER A 396 20.39 -8.51 -2.60
N ARG A 397 19.55 -9.35 -3.23
CA ARG A 397 18.40 -8.88 -4.04
C ARG A 397 17.40 -8.05 -3.23
N LEU A 398 17.07 -8.49 -2.02
CA LEU A 398 16.16 -7.77 -1.12
C LEU A 398 16.73 -6.40 -0.72
N ARG A 399 18.01 -6.33 -0.33
CA ARG A 399 18.69 -5.06 0.01
C ARG A 399 18.77 -4.13 -1.20
N GLY A 400 19.11 -4.65 -2.38
CA GLY A 400 19.17 -3.86 -3.60
C GLY A 400 17.82 -3.28 -4.00
N ARG A 401 16.74 -4.06 -3.88
CA ARG A 401 15.38 -3.58 -4.12
C ARG A 401 14.95 -2.53 -3.10
N ALA A 402 15.20 -2.78 -1.80
CA ALA A 402 14.91 -1.83 -0.74
C ALA A 402 15.62 -0.49 -0.98
N ARG A 403 16.91 -0.53 -1.34
CA ARG A 403 17.70 0.66 -1.68
C ARG A 403 17.08 1.45 -2.84
N SER A 404 16.73 0.76 -3.94
CA SER A 404 16.08 1.39 -5.09
C SER A 404 14.75 2.08 -4.72
N TRP A 405 13.93 1.43 -3.89
CA TRP A 405 12.64 1.96 -3.43
C TRP A 405 12.78 3.13 -2.44
N LEU A 406 13.79 3.10 -1.59
CA LEU A 406 14.08 4.18 -0.63
C LEU A 406 14.49 5.48 -1.34
N HIS A 407 15.11 5.40 -2.52
CA HIS A 407 15.43 6.60 -3.32
C HIS A 407 14.20 7.36 -3.81
N ALA A 408 13.08 6.67 -4.01
CA ALA A 408 11.87 7.24 -4.62
C ALA A 408 10.73 7.52 -3.62
N THR A 409 10.87 7.13 -2.35
CA THR A 409 9.86 7.33 -1.28
C THR A 409 10.12 8.56 -0.39
N ALA A 410 10.85 9.55 -0.89
CA ALA A 410 11.31 10.73 -0.15
C ALA A 410 10.22 11.81 0.11
N TRP A 411 8.95 11.42 0.27
CA TRP A 411 7.84 12.34 0.54
C TRP A 411 8.00 13.10 1.86
N ARG A 412 8.47 12.40 2.90
CA ARG A 412 8.77 12.99 4.22
C ARG A 412 10.28 13.11 4.41
N PRO A 413 10.75 14.17 5.08
CA PRO A 413 12.13 14.20 5.52
C PRO A 413 12.40 13.00 6.43
N LEU A 414 13.61 12.44 6.36
CA LEU A 414 14.00 11.29 7.16
C LEU A 414 13.89 11.58 8.66
N SER A 415 14.14 12.82 9.09
CA SER A 415 13.99 13.25 10.49
C SER A 415 12.55 13.18 11.03
N ALA A 416 11.55 12.97 10.16
CA ALA A 416 10.16 12.71 10.54
C ALA A 416 9.84 11.20 10.62
N ARG A 417 10.84 10.32 10.47
CA ARG A 417 10.73 8.86 10.65
C ARG A 417 11.22 8.45 12.04
N GLU A 418 10.94 7.22 12.44
CA GLU A 418 11.45 6.68 13.70
C GLU A 418 12.98 6.46 13.65
N PRO A 419 13.72 6.65 14.75
CA PRO A 419 15.18 6.46 14.78
C PRO A 419 15.64 5.10 14.21
N ALA A 420 14.98 4.00 14.59
CA ALA A 420 15.28 2.66 14.08
C ALA A 420 15.03 2.52 12.56
N GLN A 421 14.02 3.23 12.03
CA GLN A 421 13.72 3.25 10.60
C GLN A 421 14.82 3.99 9.83
N ILE A 422 15.30 5.13 10.37
CA ILE A 422 16.40 5.90 9.79
C ILE A 422 17.68 5.06 9.77
N ALA A 423 18.00 4.41 10.89
CA ALA A 423 19.17 3.54 10.99
C ALA A 423 19.12 2.37 9.99
N THR A 424 17.95 1.73 9.85
CA THR A 424 17.73 0.65 8.88
C THR A 424 17.84 1.12 7.43
N ALA A 425 17.25 2.27 7.09
CA ALA A 425 17.36 2.86 5.76
C ALA A 425 18.83 3.20 5.43
N ALA A 426 19.56 3.79 6.38
CA ALA A 426 20.96 4.15 6.22
C ALA A 426 21.85 2.92 5.97
N ALA A 427 21.56 1.78 6.60
CA ALA A 427 22.32 0.55 6.44
C ALA A 427 22.36 0.04 4.99
N VAL A 428 21.33 0.33 4.18
CA VAL A 428 21.29 -0.03 2.76
C VAL A 428 21.62 1.13 1.82
N LEU A 429 21.24 2.36 2.16
CA LEU A 429 21.52 3.54 1.32
C LEU A 429 23.01 3.92 1.33
N ALA A 430 23.74 3.64 2.41
CA ALA A 430 25.19 3.84 2.48
C ALA A 430 25.98 2.75 1.72
N ASP A 431 25.41 1.56 1.54
CA ASP A 431 26.06 0.46 0.83
C ASP A 431 25.90 0.61 -0.69
N ARG A 432 26.90 1.22 -1.31
CA ARG A 432 26.97 1.36 -2.77
C ARG A 432 27.34 0.07 -3.52
N SER A 433 27.81 -0.95 -2.81
CA SER A 433 28.28 -2.20 -3.42
C SER A 433 27.16 -3.18 -3.75
N THR A 434 26.04 -3.11 -3.03
CA THR A 434 24.86 -3.92 -3.34
C THR A 434 24.18 -3.43 -4.63
N PRO A 435 24.03 -4.29 -5.66
CA PRO A 435 23.40 -3.91 -6.92
C PRO A 435 21.88 -3.73 -6.76
N GLU A 436 21.34 -2.71 -7.41
CA GLU A 436 19.89 -2.51 -7.50
C GLU A 436 19.31 -3.36 -8.64
N PRO A 437 18.30 -4.22 -8.37
CA PRO A 437 17.61 -4.95 -9.43
C PRO A 437 16.95 -3.99 -10.42
N PRO A 438 16.86 -4.35 -11.72
CA PRO A 438 16.16 -3.53 -12.69
C PRO A 438 14.69 -3.34 -12.30
N ALA A 439 14.12 -2.18 -12.64
CA ALA A 439 12.70 -1.95 -12.48
C ALA A 439 11.89 -3.01 -13.24
N LEU A 440 10.87 -3.56 -12.57
CA LEU A 440 9.96 -4.51 -13.21
C LEU A 440 9.26 -3.83 -14.39
N THR A 441 9.07 -4.57 -15.48
CA THR A 441 8.24 -4.17 -16.63
C THR A 441 7.41 -5.38 -17.05
N GLY A 442 6.27 -5.14 -17.67
CA GLY A 442 5.34 -6.19 -18.09
C GLY A 442 3.93 -6.01 -17.52
N HIS A 443 3.09 -7.03 -17.71
CA HIS A 443 1.74 -7.10 -17.18
C HIS A 443 1.65 -8.12 -16.05
N PHE A 444 1.13 -7.67 -14.90
CA PHE A 444 0.95 -8.44 -13.68
C PHE A 444 -0.53 -8.44 -13.31
N GLY A 445 -1.18 -9.57 -13.56
CA GLY A 445 -2.58 -9.79 -13.19
C GLY A 445 -2.72 -10.51 -11.87
N PHE A 446 -3.75 -10.11 -11.13
CA PHE A 446 -4.16 -10.72 -9.87
C PHE A 446 -5.66 -11.03 -9.92
N PRO A 447 -6.11 -12.01 -10.73
CA PRO A 447 -7.53 -12.31 -10.91
C PRO A 447 -8.30 -12.61 -9.61
N ASP A 448 -7.68 -13.24 -8.62
CA ASP A 448 -8.37 -13.61 -7.37
C ASP A 448 -8.65 -12.40 -6.46
N MET A 449 -7.91 -11.29 -6.59
CA MET A 449 -8.23 -10.00 -5.94
C MET A 449 -8.63 -8.90 -6.93
N GLU A 450 -8.81 -9.24 -8.20
CA GLU A 450 -9.27 -8.37 -9.27
C GLU A 450 -8.51 -7.03 -9.34
N ARG A 451 -7.18 -7.15 -9.33
CA ARG A 451 -6.23 -6.06 -9.55
C ARG A 451 -5.33 -6.37 -10.73
N HIS A 452 -5.01 -5.37 -11.52
CA HIS A 452 -4.15 -5.53 -12.69
C HIS A 452 -3.16 -4.39 -12.76
N VAL A 453 -1.87 -4.71 -12.79
CA VAL A 453 -0.80 -3.73 -12.92
C VAL A 453 -0.11 -3.92 -14.25
N HIS A 454 -0.22 -2.91 -15.10
CA HIS A 454 0.53 -2.84 -16.35
C HIS A 454 1.64 -1.82 -16.22
N ARG A 455 2.89 -2.29 -16.33
CA ARG A 455 4.09 -1.49 -16.10
C ARG A 455 4.96 -1.43 -17.34
N ARG A 456 5.41 -0.22 -17.65
CA ARG A 456 6.32 0.08 -18.75
C ARG A 456 7.34 1.12 -18.28
N PRO A 457 8.45 1.32 -19.00
CA PRO A 457 9.40 2.38 -18.64
C PRO A 457 8.68 3.73 -18.48
N GLY A 458 8.87 4.38 -17.33
CA GLY A 458 8.29 5.69 -17.04
C GLY A 458 6.91 5.68 -16.36
N TRP A 459 6.18 4.55 -16.35
CA TRP A 459 4.80 4.55 -15.85
C TRP A 459 4.25 3.19 -15.40
N SER A 460 3.22 3.24 -14.56
CA SER A 460 2.41 2.07 -14.20
C SER A 460 0.93 2.43 -14.15
N TYR A 461 0.10 1.55 -14.72
CA TYR A 461 -1.34 1.66 -14.69
C TYR A 461 -1.92 0.56 -13.83
N CYS A 462 -2.58 0.94 -12.74
CA CYS A 462 -3.14 0.02 -11.74
C CYS A 462 -4.67 0.05 -11.84
N LEU A 463 -5.25 -1.01 -12.40
CA LEU A 463 -6.70 -1.18 -12.54
C LEU A 463 -7.27 -1.89 -11.32
N SER A 464 -8.32 -1.31 -10.74
CA SER A 464 -9.06 -1.82 -9.60
C SER A 464 -10.48 -2.20 -10.00
N LEU A 465 -10.83 -3.48 -9.84
CA LEU A 465 -12.13 -4.04 -10.20
C LEU A 465 -12.82 -4.65 -8.97
N ASN A 466 -14.06 -5.10 -9.17
CA ASN A 466 -14.89 -5.75 -8.18
C ASN A 466 -15.83 -6.77 -8.82
N SER A 467 -16.38 -7.64 -7.98
CA SER A 467 -17.35 -8.67 -8.36
C SER A 467 -18.16 -9.14 -7.14
N ASP A 468 -18.79 -10.31 -7.26
CA ASP A 468 -19.36 -11.06 -6.14
C ASP A 468 -18.33 -11.76 -5.24
N ARG A 469 -17.03 -11.63 -5.57
CA ARG A 469 -15.91 -12.22 -4.80
C ARG A 469 -15.01 -11.18 -4.15
N VAL A 470 -14.90 -10.00 -4.76
CA VAL A 470 -13.99 -8.94 -4.33
C VAL A 470 -14.79 -7.66 -4.13
N ALA A 471 -14.69 -7.09 -2.94
CA ALA A 471 -15.40 -5.88 -2.56
C ALA A 471 -14.97 -4.67 -3.40
N ARG A 472 -15.91 -3.74 -3.63
CA ARG A 472 -15.61 -2.45 -4.27
C ARG A 472 -14.60 -1.65 -3.45
N TYR A 473 -14.82 -1.58 -2.15
CA TYR A 473 -14.02 -0.85 -1.19
C TYR A 473 -14.33 -1.36 0.22
N GLU A 474 -13.68 -0.82 1.24
CA GLU A 474 -14.01 -1.10 2.64
C GLU A 474 -14.22 0.22 3.39
N TYR A 475 -15.32 0.32 4.14
CA TYR A 475 -15.57 1.35 5.14
C TYR A 475 -15.79 0.68 6.49
N MET A 476 -14.83 0.86 7.39
CA MET A 476 -14.89 0.27 8.72
C MET A 476 -14.18 1.16 9.72
N ASN A 477 -14.65 1.17 10.97
CA ASN A 477 -14.08 1.94 12.08
C ASN A 477 -13.96 3.44 11.77
N GLY A 478 -14.92 3.99 11.03
CA GLY A 478 -14.92 5.39 10.62
C GLY A 478 -13.84 5.75 9.59
N GLU A 479 -13.17 4.78 8.95
CA GLU A 479 -12.14 5.02 7.94
C GLU A 479 -12.67 4.77 6.52
N ASN A 480 -12.26 5.60 5.55
CA ASN A 480 -12.60 5.53 4.12
C ASN A 480 -14.07 5.83 3.79
N ALA A 481 -14.62 6.87 4.42
CA ALA A 481 -16.03 7.25 4.36
C ALA A 481 -16.63 7.37 2.94
N HIS A 482 -15.81 7.75 1.95
CA HIS A 482 -16.23 8.00 0.56
C HIS A 482 -15.50 7.11 -0.46
N GLY A 483 -15.06 5.91 -0.07
CA GLY A 483 -14.34 4.98 -0.95
C GLY A 483 -15.16 4.32 -2.07
N TRP A 484 -16.43 4.71 -2.23
CA TRP A 484 -17.49 4.02 -2.99
C TRP A 484 -17.06 3.42 -4.33
N HIS A 485 -16.29 4.19 -5.11
CA HIS A 485 -15.96 3.85 -6.50
C HIS A 485 -14.50 3.41 -6.71
N THR A 486 -13.76 3.15 -5.63
CA THR A 486 -12.32 2.78 -5.71
C THR A 486 -12.09 1.39 -6.32
N GLY A 487 -13.12 0.55 -6.42
CA GLY A 487 -13.12 -0.72 -7.15
C GLY A 487 -13.96 -0.73 -8.44
N ASP A 488 -14.56 0.39 -8.84
CA ASP A 488 -15.54 0.45 -9.95
C ASP A 488 -14.90 0.62 -11.34
N GLY A 489 -13.76 -0.04 -11.56
CA GLY A 489 -12.90 0.23 -12.73
C GLY A 489 -12.03 1.47 -12.56
N ALA A 490 -11.76 1.86 -11.30
CA ALA A 490 -10.83 2.93 -11.00
C ALA A 490 -9.42 2.58 -11.50
N ALA A 491 -8.77 3.54 -12.13
CA ALA A 491 -7.53 3.38 -12.86
C ALA A 491 -6.47 4.37 -12.37
N LEU A 492 -5.50 3.90 -11.58
CA LEU A 492 -4.47 4.74 -11.01
C LEU A 492 -3.23 4.75 -11.90
N LEU A 493 -2.87 5.92 -12.43
CA LEU A 493 -1.69 6.11 -13.28
C LEU A 493 -0.55 6.73 -12.48
N TYR A 494 0.48 5.94 -12.24
CA TYR A 494 1.74 6.36 -11.64
C TYR A 494 2.76 6.70 -12.73
N LEU A 495 3.48 7.81 -12.54
CA LEU A 495 4.46 8.34 -13.49
C LEU A 495 5.77 8.62 -12.76
N ASP A 496 6.91 8.23 -13.33
CA ASP A 496 8.22 8.39 -12.68
C ASP A 496 8.54 9.87 -12.37
N HIS A 497 8.08 10.80 -13.22
CA HIS A 497 8.32 12.24 -13.04
C HIS A 497 7.29 12.94 -12.15
N ASP A 498 6.25 12.22 -11.71
CA ASP A 498 5.25 12.68 -10.74
C ASP A 498 4.97 11.56 -9.72
N PRO A 499 5.93 11.31 -8.82
CA PRO A 499 5.87 10.19 -7.87
C PRO A 499 4.91 10.44 -6.70
N HIS A 500 4.27 11.61 -6.60
CA HIS A 500 3.43 11.96 -5.44
C HIS A 500 1.98 12.27 -5.80
N GLN A 501 1.54 11.85 -6.99
CA GLN A 501 0.18 12.00 -7.50
C GLN A 501 -0.91 11.62 -6.48
N TYR A 502 -0.73 10.50 -5.78
CA TYR A 502 -1.70 9.97 -4.82
C TYR A 502 -1.26 10.15 -3.35
N THR A 503 0.01 10.46 -3.13
CA THR A 503 0.60 10.81 -1.83
C THR A 503 0.14 12.19 -1.35
N ASP A 504 0.13 13.18 -2.24
CA ASP A 504 -0.04 14.60 -1.91
C ASP A 504 -1.51 14.99 -1.72
N ALA A 505 -2.11 14.50 -0.64
CA ALA A 505 -3.47 14.82 -0.21
C ALA A 505 -4.54 14.65 -1.31
N PHE A 506 -4.33 13.69 -2.22
CA PHE A 506 -5.30 13.33 -3.26
C PHE A 506 -6.63 12.89 -2.65
N TRP A 507 -6.61 11.89 -1.77
CA TRP A 507 -7.82 11.27 -1.21
C TRP A 507 -8.77 12.21 -0.46
N PRO A 508 -8.31 13.14 0.40
CA PRO A 508 -9.22 14.08 1.05
C PRO A 508 -9.73 15.20 0.13
N THR A 509 -9.13 15.41 -1.05
CA THR A 509 -9.47 16.56 -1.93
C THR A 509 -10.11 16.17 -3.26
N ALA A 510 -9.84 14.97 -3.78
CA ALA A 510 -10.42 14.44 -5.01
C ALA A 510 -11.95 14.37 -4.94
N ASP A 511 -12.60 14.40 -6.11
CA ASP A 511 -14.01 14.05 -6.21
C ASP A 511 -14.17 12.53 -6.18
N PRO A 512 -14.76 11.93 -5.12
CA PRO A 512 -14.87 10.48 -5.01
C PRO A 512 -15.77 9.88 -6.09
N LYS A 513 -16.58 10.68 -6.79
CA LYS A 513 -17.44 10.25 -7.90
C LYS A 513 -16.77 10.33 -9.26
N ARG A 514 -15.60 10.95 -9.35
CA ARG A 514 -14.90 11.11 -10.61
C ARG A 514 -13.50 10.50 -10.52
N LEU A 515 -13.37 9.34 -9.88
CA LEU A 515 -12.11 8.61 -9.94
C LEU A 515 -11.80 8.23 -11.40
N PRO A 516 -10.53 8.32 -11.86
CA PRO A 516 -10.17 8.04 -13.25
C PRO A 516 -10.65 6.66 -13.69
N GLY A 517 -11.22 6.56 -14.89
CA GLY A 517 -11.69 5.32 -15.50
C GLY A 517 -13.11 4.89 -15.11
N THR A 518 -13.67 5.39 -14.01
CA THR A 518 -14.97 4.94 -13.50
C THR A 518 -16.15 5.41 -14.37
N THR A 519 -17.23 4.62 -14.38
CA THR A 519 -18.55 5.02 -14.88
C THR A 519 -19.50 5.04 -13.70
N VAL A 520 -20.09 6.19 -13.39
CA VAL A 520 -20.87 6.37 -12.15
C VAL A 520 -22.23 7.00 -12.39
N ASP A 521 -23.14 6.72 -11.47
CA ASP A 521 -24.37 7.46 -11.27
C ASP A 521 -24.09 8.72 -10.44
N THR A 522 -24.52 9.89 -10.91
CA THR A 522 -24.17 11.17 -10.28
C THR A 522 -24.95 11.46 -8.99
N ALA A 523 -26.01 10.71 -8.68
CA ALA A 523 -26.85 10.93 -7.51
C ALA A 523 -26.13 10.70 -6.17
N ALA A 524 -26.29 11.61 -5.21
CA ALA A 524 -25.59 11.62 -3.93
C ALA A 524 -25.56 10.25 -3.22
N LEU A 525 -24.42 9.94 -2.60
CA LEU A 525 -24.21 8.72 -1.82
C LEU A 525 -23.92 9.08 -0.36
N PRO A 526 -24.48 8.36 0.62
CA PRO A 526 -24.14 8.54 2.03
C PRO A 526 -22.75 8.01 2.36
N VAL A 527 -22.20 8.42 3.50
CA VAL A 527 -21.00 7.79 4.09
C VAL A 527 -21.21 6.28 4.17
N GLY A 528 -20.23 5.49 3.72
CA GLY A 528 -20.34 4.04 3.78
C GLY A 528 -21.43 3.43 2.87
N ALA A 529 -21.88 4.12 1.81
CA ALA A 529 -22.88 3.56 0.90
C ALA A 529 -22.54 2.12 0.46
N GLY A 530 -23.51 1.21 0.58
CA GLY A 530 -23.38 -0.20 0.21
C GLY A 530 -22.58 -1.11 1.16
N GLY A 531 -21.92 -0.59 2.21
CA GLY A 531 -21.19 -1.44 3.16
C GLY A 531 -20.75 -0.74 4.45
N ASP A 532 -20.65 -1.52 5.52
CA ASP A 532 -20.31 -1.07 6.88
C ASP A 532 -19.29 -2.00 7.55
N ASN A 533 -19.15 -1.89 8.89
CA ASN A 533 -18.20 -2.68 9.66
C ASN A 533 -18.36 -4.21 9.50
N ASP A 534 -19.58 -4.67 9.20
CA ASP A 534 -19.92 -6.10 9.17
C ASP A 534 -20.22 -6.60 7.74
N HIS A 535 -20.29 -5.68 6.76
CA HIS A 535 -20.67 -6.01 5.38
C HIS A 535 -19.83 -5.26 4.36
N GLU A 536 -18.97 -5.98 3.64
CA GLU A 536 -18.27 -5.38 2.51
C GLU A 536 -19.21 -5.21 1.29
N PRO A 537 -19.10 -4.09 0.56
CA PRO A 537 -19.91 -3.79 -0.64
C PRO A 537 -19.46 -4.65 -1.83
N LEU A 538 -19.96 -5.89 -1.89
CA LEU A 538 -19.82 -6.79 -3.03
C LEU A 538 -20.83 -6.46 -4.12
N THR A 539 -20.55 -6.89 -5.35
CA THR A 539 -21.52 -6.77 -6.45
C THR A 539 -22.15 -8.11 -6.78
N GLY A 540 -23.38 -8.10 -7.28
CA GLY A 540 -24.06 -9.34 -7.67
C GLY A 540 -23.57 -9.96 -8.99
N THR A 541 -22.38 -9.61 -9.49
CA THR A 541 -21.88 -10.06 -10.80
C THR A 541 -20.56 -10.79 -10.68
N ARG A 542 -20.46 -11.94 -11.36
CA ARG A 542 -19.25 -12.76 -11.42
C ARG A 542 -18.25 -12.32 -12.47
N TRP A 543 -18.69 -11.52 -13.45
CA TRP A 543 -17.97 -11.36 -14.70
C TRP A 543 -16.90 -10.28 -14.50
N SER A 544 -15.71 -10.70 -14.07
CA SER A 544 -14.50 -9.90 -13.88
C SER A 544 -13.29 -10.83 -14.05
N GLY A 545 -12.30 -10.41 -14.82
CA GLY A 545 -11.10 -11.21 -15.05
C GLY A 545 -10.25 -10.71 -16.21
N GLU A 546 -9.20 -11.46 -16.53
CA GLU A 546 -8.25 -11.11 -17.59
C GLU A 546 -7.73 -12.32 -18.37
N VAL A 547 -7.12 -12.03 -19.51
CA VAL A 547 -6.24 -12.96 -20.22
C VAL A 547 -4.95 -12.23 -20.60
N ARG A 548 -3.81 -12.90 -20.46
CA ARG A 548 -2.49 -12.37 -20.79
C ARG A 548 -1.87 -13.11 -21.97
N LEU A 549 -1.25 -12.36 -22.87
CA LEU A 549 -0.46 -12.85 -24.00
C LEU A 549 0.91 -12.15 -24.01
N GLY A 550 1.92 -12.80 -23.42
CA GLY A 550 3.22 -12.17 -23.19
C GLY A 550 3.09 -11.00 -22.22
N GLU A 551 3.53 -9.81 -22.62
CA GLU A 551 3.41 -8.58 -21.84
C GLU A 551 2.13 -7.78 -22.13
N LEU A 552 1.28 -8.28 -23.03
CA LEU A 552 -0.01 -7.69 -23.39
C LEU A 552 -1.11 -8.41 -22.62
N ALA A 553 -2.19 -7.71 -22.29
CA ALA A 553 -3.32 -8.32 -21.61
C ALA A 553 -4.65 -7.68 -21.99
N LEU A 554 -5.72 -8.43 -21.80
CA LEU A 554 -7.09 -7.98 -21.97
C LEU A 554 -7.85 -8.31 -20.69
N ALA A 555 -8.18 -7.29 -19.91
CA ALA A 555 -9.05 -7.39 -18.75
C ALA A 555 -10.45 -6.89 -19.10
N ALA A 556 -11.46 -7.33 -18.36
CA ALA A 556 -12.81 -6.84 -18.54
C ALA A 556 -13.68 -7.14 -17.31
N ALA A 557 -14.75 -6.36 -17.13
CA ALA A 557 -15.74 -6.56 -16.08
C ALA A 557 -17.17 -6.17 -16.51
N ASP A 558 -18.17 -6.82 -15.91
CA ASP A 558 -19.58 -6.41 -15.91
C ASP A 558 -19.86 -5.68 -14.59
N LEU A 559 -19.85 -4.35 -14.64
CA LEU A 559 -19.96 -3.49 -13.47
C LEU A 559 -21.41 -3.05 -13.24
N ARG A 560 -21.75 -2.87 -11.96
CA ARG A 560 -23.04 -2.34 -11.49
C ARG A 560 -22.82 -1.05 -10.73
N GLY A 561 -23.77 -0.13 -10.76
CA GLY A 561 -23.77 1.00 -9.82
C GLY A 561 -24.03 0.54 -8.40
N ILE A 562 -23.48 1.28 -7.44
CA ILE A 562 -23.83 1.14 -6.02
C ILE A 562 -25.18 1.81 -5.76
N ASP A 563 -26.10 1.10 -5.10
CA ASP A 563 -27.47 1.57 -4.84
C ASP A 563 -28.16 2.20 -6.07
N SER A 564 -27.87 1.64 -7.25
CA SER A 564 -28.18 2.26 -8.54
C SER A 564 -28.52 1.23 -9.61
N PRO A 565 -29.44 1.54 -10.55
CA PRO A 565 -29.73 0.68 -11.69
C PRO A 565 -28.64 0.68 -12.76
N LEU A 566 -27.56 1.46 -12.60
CA LEU A 566 -26.46 1.55 -13.56
C LEU A 566 -25.87 0.16 -13.86
N ARG A 567 -25.70 -0.12 -15.15
CA ARG A 567 -25.00 -1.29 -15.68
C ARG A 567 -24.04 -0.83 -16.77
N VAL A 568 -22.84 -1.39 -16.80
CA VAL A 568 -21.85 -1.12 -17.84
C VAL A 568 -20.91 -2.30 -18.00
N ARG A 569 -20.64 -2.69 -19.25
CA ARG A 569 -19.63 -3.70 -19.59
C ARG A 569 -18.37 -2.98 -20.00
N ARG A 570 -17.24 -3.31 -19.39
CA ARG A 570 -15.98 -2.63 -19.62
C ARG A 570 -14.87 -3.59 -20.00
N SER A 571 -13.94 -3.12 -20.83
CA SER A 571 -12.74 -3.86 -21.21
C SER A 571 -11.54 -2.92 -21.30
N TRP A 572 -10.38 -3.47 -20.97
CA TRP A 572 -9.08 -2.80 -20.98
C TRP A 572 -8.08 -3.65 -21.75
N LEU A 573 -7.55 -3.14 -22.86
CA LEU A 573 -6.47 -3.77 -23.60
C LEU A 573 -5.16 -3.05 -23.28
N PHE A 574 -4.24 -3.77 -22.65
CA PHE A 574 -2.94 -3.29 -22.22
C PHE A 574 -1.91 -3.53 -23.33
N LEU A 575 -1.37 -2.43 -23.87
CA LEU A 575 -0.40 -2.41 -24.95
C LEU A 575 0.94 -1.82 -24.48
N ASP A 576 1.98 -1.91 -25.30
CA ASP A 576 3.31 -1.46 -24.90
C ASP A 576 3.40 0.05 -24.61
N ASP A 577 2.62 0.87 -25.30
CA ASP A 577 2.63 2.32 -25.15
C ASP A 577 1.28 2.92 -24.78
N ALA A 578 0.25 2.09 -24.60
CA ALA A 578 -1.11 2.56 -24.42
C ALA A 578 -1.96 1.60 -23.59
N VAL A 579 -3.05 2.12 -23.04
CA VAL A 579 -4.16 1.33 -22.53
C VAL A 579 -5.41 1.72 -23.31
N VAL A 580 -6.06 0.74 -23.95
CA VAL A 580 -7.36 0.97 -24.61
C VAL A 580 -8.46 0.70 -23.60
N CYS A 581 -9.28 1.69 -23.31
CA CYS A 581 -10.43 1.58 -22.42
C CYS A 581 -11.69 1.58 -23.28
N ALA A 582 -12.52 0.55 -23.16
CA ALA A 582 -13.76 0.44 -23.90
C ALA A 582 -14.94 0.09 -22.98
N ALA A 583 -16.13 0.59 -23.31
CA ALA A 583 -17.35 0.23 -22.64
C ALA A 583 -18.53 0.13 -23.60
N SER A 584 -19.49 -0.72 -23.24
CA SER A 584 -20.80 -0.83 -23.87
C SER A 584 -21.88 -1.11 -22.84
N ASP A 585 -23.12 -1.21 -23.32
CA ASP A 585 -24.27 -1.56 -22.49
C ASP A 585 -24.49 -0.58 -21.33
N LEU A 586 -24.00 0.65 -21.48
CA LEU A 586 -24.11 1.70 -20.47
C LEU A 586 -25.56 2.14 -20.40
N ARG A 587 -26.23 1.77 -19.31
CA ARG A 587 -27.63 2.08 -19.08
C ARG A 587 -27.93 2.34 -17.61
N ALA A 588 -28.80 3.29 -17.34
CA ALA A 588 -29.27 3.59 -16.00
C ALA A 588 -30.63 4.31 -16.06
N PRO A 589 -31.75 3.57 -16.18
CA PRO A 589 -33.08 4.19 -16.25
C PRO A 589 -33.32 5.14 -15.08
N GLY A 590 -33.77 6.37 -15.38
CA GLY A 590 -34.07 7.41 -14.39
C GLY A 590 -32.86 8.08 -13.74
N ARG A 591 -31.62 7.80 -14.18
CA ARG A 591 -30.38 8.31 -13.57
C ARG A 591 -29.48 9.00 -14.58
N THR A 592 -28.67 9.93 -14.10
CA THR A 592 -27.64 10.59 -14.91
C THR A 592 -26.31 9.89 -14.72
N VAL A 593 -25.60 9.62 -15.82
CA VAL A 593 -24.37 8.82 -15.80
C VAL A 593 -23.21 9.58 -16.40
N GLU A 594 -22.08 9.52 -15.72
CA GLU A 594 -20.80 10.07 -16.21
C GLU A 594 -19.79 8.94 -16.37
N THR A 595 -18.83 9.12 -17.29
CA THR A 595 -17.61 8.31 -17.32
C THR A 595 -16.39 9.21 -17.28
N THR A 596 -15.62 9.11 -16.21
CA THR A 596 -14.39 9.88 -16.06
C THR A 596 -13.28 9.24 -16.88
N VAL A 597 -12.71 10.03 -17.78
CA VAL A 597 -11.52 9.68 -18.55
C VAL A 597 -10.29 9.85 -17.67
N ASP A 598 -10.18 11.01 -16.99
CA ASP A 598 -9.15 11.27 -16.00
C ASP A 598 -9.62 12.32 -14.97
N HIS A 599 -9.03 12.27 -13.79
CA HIS A 599 -9.18 13.23 -12.70
C HIS A 599 -7.81 13.37 -12.03
N ARG A 600 -7.00 14.25 -12.60
CA ARG A 600 -5.58 14.38 -12.29
C ARG A 600 -5.37 15.55 -11.34
N SER A 601 -4.83 15.28 -10.16
CA SER A 601 -4.26 16.32 -9.29
C SER A 601 -3.09 16.99 -10.00
N LEU A 602 -3.04 18.32 -9.95
CA LEU A 602 -1.90 19.14 -10.30
C LEU A 602 -1.14 19.61 -9.04
N HIS A 603 -1.39 18.98 -7.88
CA HIS A 603 -0.84 19.34 -6.57
C HIS A 603 -1.38 20.66 -6.01
N ASP A 604 -0.59 21.28 -5.12
CA ASP A 604 -0.90 22.57 -4.52
C ASP A 604 -1.10 23.64 -5.61
N PRO A 605 -2.23 24.38 -5.61
CA PRO A 605 -2.49 25.46 -6.56
C PRO A 605 -1.40 26.53 -6.61
N ALA A 606 -0.63 26.71 -5.54
CA ALA A 606 0.50 27.64 -5.47
C ALA A 606 1.78 27.11 -6.13
N ALA A 607 1.90 25.79 -6.33
CA ALA A 607 3.05 25.14 -6.94
C ALA A 607 2.61 23.96 -7.84
N PRO A 608 1.83 24.20 -8.91
CA PRO A 608 1.27 23.13 -9.69
C PRO A 608 2.33 22.41 -10.54
N VAL A 609 2.20 21.09 -10.66
CA VAL A 609 3.02 20.28 -11.59
C VAL A 609 2.22 20.07 -12.87
N GLY A 610 2.67 20.66 -13.97
CA GLY A 610 1.99 20.56 -15.27
C GLY A 610 0.73 21.41 -15.39
N GLY A 611 -0.30 20.89 -16.09
CA GLY A 611 -1.65 21.48 -16.05
C GLY A 611 -2.15 22.18 -17.30
N ARG A 612 -1.33 22.31 -18.36
CA ARG A 612 -1.85 22.79 -19.64
C ARG A 612 -2.60 21.67 -20.34
N LEU A 613 -3.92 21.76 -20.35
CA LEU A 613 -4.81 20.87 -21.09
C LEU A 613 -5.00 21.39 -22.53
N LEU A 614 -4.74 20.52 -23.50
CA LEU A 614 -5.06 20.73 -24.91
C LEU A 614 -6.23 19.81 -25.29
N VAL A 615 -7.16 20.32 -26.10
CA VAL A 615 -8.17 19.51 -26.80
C VAL A 615 -8.07 19.84 -28.29
N ASP A 616 -7.82 18.82 -29.11
CA ASP A 616 -7.57 18.95 -30.55
C ASP A 616 -6.54 20.06 -30.90
N GLY A 617 -5.46 20.11 -30.14
CA GLY A 617 -4.35 21.06 -30.32
C GLY A 617 -4.60 22.46 -29.76
N ARG A 618 -5.80 22.75 -29.26
CA ARG A 618 -6.15 24.05 -28.68
C ARG A 618 -6.10 23.99 -27.16
N ALA A 619 -5.44 24.98 -26.55
CA ALA A 619 -5.44 25.09 -25.10
C ALA A 619 -6.85 25.38 -24.57
N VAL A 620 -7.24 24.67 -23.51
CA VAL A 620 -8.49 24.94 -22.78
C VAL A 620 -8.25 26.18 -21.92
N GLY A 621 -8.78 27.33 -22.36
CA GLY A 621 -8.58 28.63 -21.73
C GLY A 621 -9.72 29.07 -20.80
N THR A 622 -10.55 28.14 -20.32
CA THR A 622 -11.62 28.50 -19.37
C THR A 622 -11.05 28.85 -18.01
N ALA A 623 -11.68 29.81 -17.33
CA ALA A 623 -11.34 30.13 -15.95
C ALA A 623 -11.51 28.89 -15.06
N PRO A 624 -10.66 28.69 -14.03
CA PRO A 624 -10.85 27.62 -13.06
C PRO A 624 -12.28 27.65 -12.47
N GLY A 625 -12.87 26.48 -12.26
CA GLY A 625 -14.27 26.30 -11.85
C GLY A 625 -15.28 26.33 -13.02
N THR A 626 -14.85 26.70 -14.24
CA THR A 626 -15.74 26.73 -15.41
C THR A 626 -15.58 25.45 -16.24
N THR A 627 -16.68 24.73 -16.42
CA THR A 627 -16.73 23.54 -17.29
C THR A 627 -16.70 23.96 -18.75
N ALA A 628 -15.76 23.43 -19.52
CA ALA A 628 -15.72 23.53 -20.98
C ALA A 628 -16.34 22.28 -21.62
N ARG A 629 -17.06 22.48 -22.72
CA ARG A 629 -17.72 21.42 -23.48
C ARG A 629 -17.11 21.28 -24.87
N HIS A 630 -16.72 20.07 -25.23
CA HIS A 630 -16.12 19.72 -26.51
C HIS A 630 -17.03 18.69 -27.20
N PRO A 631 -17.81 19.08 -28.23
CA PRO A 631 -18.87 18.21 -28.78
C PRO A 631 -18.37 16.91 -29.43
N ALA A 632 -17.23 16.95 -30.11
CA ALA A 632 -16.71 15.80 -30.86
C ALA A 632 -15.17 15.81 -30.90
N PRO A 633 -14.47 15.78 -29.75
CA PRO A 633 -13.02 15.82 -29.73
C PRO A 633 -12.43 14.55 -30.33
N ARG A 634 -11.27 14.67 -30.95
CA ARG A 634 -10.48 13.50 -31.40
C ARG A 634 -9.42 13.12 -30.38
N TRP A 635 -8.84 14.11 -29.71
CA TRP A 635 -7.87 13.87 -28.65
C TRP A 635 -7.78 15.01 -27.65
N ALA A 636 -7.27 14.67 -26.47
CA ALA A 636 -6.84 15.61 -25.46
C ALA A 636 -5.41 15.29 -25.02
N HIS A 637 -4.70 16.28 -24.50
CA HIS A 637 -3.36 16.09 -23.92
C HIS A 637 -3.22 16.92 -22.66
N LEU A 638 -2.78 16.29 -21.58
CA LEU A 638 -2.48 16.97 -20.33
C LEU A 638 -0.96 16.99 -20.13
N ALA A 639 -0.39 18.20 -20.12
CA ALA A 639 1.04 18.39 -19.87
C ALA A 639 1.44 17.82 -18.51
N GLY A 640 2.47 16.96 -18.50
CA GLY A 640 2.90 16.22 -17.31
C GLY A 640 2.17 14.89 -17.11
N THR A 641 1.21 14.51 -17.96
CA THR A 641 0.49 13.23 -17.81
C THR A 641 0.58 12.39 -19.07
N GLY A 642 0.08 12.90 -20.20
CA GLY A 642 0.02 12.14 -21.44
C GLY A 642 -1.16 12.52 -22.33
N GLY A 643 -1.40 11.67 -23.32
CA GLY A 643 -2.44 11.85 -24.32
C GLY A 643 -3.66 10.96 -24.10
N TYR A 644 -4.82 11.44 -24.52
CA TYR A 644 -6.08 10.69 -24.59
C TYR A 644 -6.57 10.75 -26.03
N VAL A 645 -6.81 9.62 -26.67
CA VAL A 645 -7.32 9.55 -28.05
C VAL A 645 -8.71 8.94 -28.03
N PHE A 646 -9.72 9.69 -28.45
CA PHE A 646 -11.11 9.23 -28.45
C PHE A 646 -11.41 8.50 -29.75
N LEU A 647 -11.85 7.25 -29.61
CA LEU A 647 -12.14 6.38 -30.74
C LEU A 647 -13.59 6.54 -31.19
N PRO A 648 -13.85 6.44 -32.51
CA PRO A 648 -15.20 6.46 -33.04
C PRO A 648 -15.97 5.20 -32.66
N ALA A 649 -17.30 5.27 -32.71
CA ALA A 649 -18.15 4.11 -32.49
C ALA A 649 -17.90 3.03 -33.58
N PRO A 650 -18.11 1.73 -33.27
CA PRO A 650 -18.05 0.68 -34.27
C PRO A 650 -18.93 1.03 -35.50
N GLY A 651 -18.36 0.96 -36.69
CA GLY A 651 -19.05 1.26 -37.95
C GLY A 651 -19.17 2.75 -38.32
N ALA A 652 -18.76 3.68 -37.45
CA ALA A 652 -18.72 5.10 -37.78
C ALA A 652 -17.54 5.45 -38.72
N PRO A 653 -17.64 6.51 -39.54
CA PRO A 653 -16.56 6.92 -40.43
C PRO A 653 -15.25 7.18 -39.66
N PRO A 654 -14.08 6.87 -40.24
CA PRO A 654 -12.81 7.24 -39.65
C PRO A 654 -12.80 8.75 -39.34
N ARG A 655 -12.41 9.13 -38.11
CA ARG A 655 -12.30 10.52 -37.61
C ARG A 655 -13.61 11.20 -37.19
N SER A 656 -14.71 10.48 -36.99
CA SER A 656 -16.01 11.04 -36.55
C SER A 656 -16.08 11.54 -35.09
N GLY A 657 -14.95 11.71 -34.39
CA GLY A 657 -14.92 12.09 -32.96
C GLY A 657 -15.29 10.95 -32.01
N ALA A 658 -15.40 11.26 -30.71
CA ALA A 658 -15.68 10.29 -29.65
C ALA A 658 -17.04 9.56 -29.80
N ALA A 659 -17.05 8.25 -29.55
CA ALA A 659 -18.28 7.43 -29.53
C ALA A 659 -19.29 7.79 -28.42
N ALA A 660 -18.81 8.49 -27.37
CA ALA A 660 -19.46 8.60 -26.07
C ALA A 660 -20.25 9.91 -25.83
N GLY A 661 -20.46 10.71 -26.88
CA GLY A 661 -21.00 12.08 -26.73
C GLY A 661 -19.93 13.12 -26.39
N PRO A 662 -20.32 14.33 -25.91
CA PRO A 662 -19.37 15.41 -25.66
C PRO A 662 -18.37 15.03 -24.56
N LEU A 663 -17.15 15.54 -24.70
CA LEU A 663 -16.20 15.56 -23.59
C LEU A 663 -16.38 16.86 -22.83
N LEU A 664 -16.48 16.76 -21.51
CA LEU A 664 -16.45 17.88 -20.59
C LEU A 664 -15.08 17.93 -19.92
N THR A 665 -14.59 19.15 -19.70
CA THR A 665 -13.30 19.40 -19.04
C THR A 665 -13.45 20.47 -17.97
N LEU A 666 -12.85 20.24 -16.80
CA LEU A 666 -12.89 21.15 -15.67
C LEU A 666 -11.53 21.22 -14.99
N THR A 667 -11.01 22.44 -14.85
CA THR A 667 -9.89 22.73 -13.95
C THR A 667 -10.46 23.39 -12.70
N GLU A 668 -10.25 22.86 -11.51
CA GLU A 668 -10.79 23.43 -10.27
C GLU A 668 -9.86 23.20 -9.07
N ASP A 669 -9.94 24.09 -8.09
CA ASP A 669 -9.27 23.92 -6.79
C ASP A 669 -10.26 23.29 -5.81
N ARG A 670 -9.91 22.11 -5.30
CA ARG A 670 -10.78 21.34 -4.39
C ARG A 670 -10.21 21.34 -2.98
N THR A 671 -11.04 21.71 -2.02
CA THR A 671 -10.67 21.79 -0.59
C THR A 671 -11.37 20.71 0.21
N GLY A 672 -10.60 19.94 0.97
CA GLY A 672 -11.10 18.93 1.89
C GLY A 672 -10.24 18.80 3.14
N SER A 673 -10.48 17.76 3.92
CA SER A 673 -9.70 17.45 5.12
C SER A 673 -9.70 15.95 5.35
N TRP A 674 -8.67 15.44 6.03
CA TRP A 674 -8.60 14.03 6.37
C TRP A 674 -9.72 13.61 7.32
N SER A 675 -10.18 14.51 8.20
CA SER A 675 -11.34 14.28 9.08
C SER A 675 -12.65 13.97 8.34
N ARG A 676 -12.80 14.41 7.07
CA ARG A 676 -14.00 14.12 6.25
C ARG A 676 -14.03 12.71 5.71
N ILE A 677 -12.89 12.04 5.64
CA ILE A 677 -12.79 10.67 5.12
C ILE A 677 -12.35 9.66 6.17
N ARG A 678 -11.95 10.13 7.36
CA ARG A 678 -11.50 9.32 8.48
C ARG A 678 -11.81 10.00 9.81
N GLU A 679 -12.53 9.32 10.68
CA GLU A 679 -12.72 9.75 12.08
C GLU A 679 -11.38 9.92 12.80
N GLY A 680 -11.27 10.96 13.62
CA GLY A 680 -10.01 11.34 14.28
C GLY A 680 -8.89 11.79 13.33
N GLY A 681 -9.15 11.94 12.03
CA GLY A 681 -8.20 12.54 11.09
C GLY A 681 -8.04 14.06 11.32
N PRO A 682 -6.93 14.67 10.87
CA PRO A 682 -6.74 16.12 10.93
C PRO A 682 -7.88 16.88 10.26
N ALA A 683 -8.43 17.88 10.98
CA ALA A 683 -9.50 18.75 10.49
C ALA A 683 -8.99 19.94 9.68
N ALA A 684 -7.68 20.19 9.67
CA ALA A 684 -7.07 21.26 8.90
C ALA A 684 -7.42 21.12 7.41
N PRO A 685 -7.94 22.17 6.75
CA PRO A 685 -8.27 22.13 5.34
C PRO A 685 -7.00 22.02 4.49
N VAL A 686 -7.08 21.24 3.42
CA VAL A 686 -6.05 21.10 2.40
C VAL A 686 -6.69 21.29 1.03
N THR A 687 -6.01 21.99 0.12
CA THR A 687 -6.52 22.30 -1.21
C THR A 687 -5.58 21.76 -2.29
N ARG A 688 -6.12 21.06 -3.29
CA ARG A 688 -5.38 20.61 -4.46
C ARG A 688 -6.11 21.04 -5.74
N ARG A 689 -5.33 21.40 -6.75
CA ARG A 689 -5.87 21.72 -8.08
C ARG A 689 -6.07 20.42 -8.86
N PHE A 690 -7.19 20.28 -9.54
CA PHE A 690 -7.49 19.11 -10.38
C PHE A 690 -7.81 19.54 -11.81
N VAL A 691 -7.45 18.69 -12.76
CA VAL A 691 -7.98 18.69 -14.12
C VAL A 691 -8.79 17.42 -14.33
N THR A 692 -10.05 17.57 -14.70
CA THR A 692 -11.00 16.48 -14.90
C THR A 692 -11.47 16.44 -16.34
N LEU A 693 -11.47 15.26 -16.94
CA LEU A 693 -12.00 14.98 -18.27
C LEU A 693 -13.05 13.88 -18.14
N TRP A 694 -14.27 14.10 -18.61
CA TRP A 694 -15.32 13.08 -18.54
C TRP A 694 -16.32 13.17 -19.69
N HIS A 695 -16.97 12.05 -19.98
CA HIS A 695 -18.12 11.99 -20.86
C HIS A 695 -19.40 12.05 -20.03
N ASP A 696 -20.31 12.94 -20.42
CA ASP A 696 -21.66 13.02 -19.88
C ASP A 696 -22.60 12.23 -20.80
N HIS A 697 -23.15 11.12 -20.28
CA HIS A 697 -24.07 10.25 -21.01
C HIS A 697 -25.53 10.69 -20.86
N GLY A 698 -25.78 11.80 -20.15
CA GLY A 698 -27.09 12.36 -19.92
C GLY A 698 -27.96 11.52 -18.99
N ALA A 699 -29.25 11.89 -18.94
CA ALA A 699 -30.26 11.19 -18.16
C ALA A 699 -30.78 9.94 -18.89
N SER A 700 -30.95 8.85 -18.16
CA SER A 700 -31.48 7.57 -18.66
C SER A 700 -30.75 7.04 -19.91
N PRO A 701 -29.41 6.92 -19.90
CA PRO A 701 -28.70 6.33 -21.04
C PRO A 701 -29.22 4.90 -21.30
N ALA A 702 -29.25 4.51 -22.57
CA ALA A 702 -29.83 3.25 -23.02
C ALA A 702 -28.91 2.57 -24.04
N GLY A 703 -27.79 2.03 -23.57
CA GLY A 703 -26.84 1.29 -24.40
C GLY A 703 -25.76 2.17 -25.04
N ALA A 704 -25.34 3.24 -24.36
CA ALA A 704 -24.23 4.07 -24.83
C ALA A 704 -22.92 3.26 -24.85
N VAL A 705 -22.02 3.64 -25.77
CA VAL A 705 -20.71 3.01 -25.95
C VAL A 705 -19.61 4.06 -25.88
N LEU A 706 -18.43 3.67 -25.44
CA LEU A 706 -17.26 4.55 -25.42
C LEU A 706 -15.98 3.76 -25.67
N ALA A 707 -15.02 4.38 -26.34
CA ALA A 707 -13.68 3.82 -26.47
C ALA A 707 -12.64 4.95 -26.55
N HIS A 708 -11.53 4.79 -25.83
CA HIS A 708 -10.40 5.71 -25.91
C HIS A 708 -9.07 5.00 -25.65
N LEU A 709 -7.97 5.59 -26.10
CA LEU A 709 -6.63 5.23 -25.68
C LEU A 709 -6.13 6.23 -24.64
N LEU A 710 -5.54 5.72 -23.57
CA LEU A 710 -4.62 6.46 -22.72
C LEU A 710 -3.19 6.23 -23.21
N LEU A 711 -2.41 7.31 -23.36
CA LEU A 711 -1.02 7.32 -23.81
C LEU A 711 -0.13 7.98 -22.75
N PRO A 712 0.27 7.25 -21.69
CA PRO A 712 1.08 7.81 -20.61
C PRO A 712 2.40 8.37 -21.12
N GLY A 713 2.78 9.56 -20.65
CA GLY A 713 4.04 10.22 -21.03
C GLY A 713 4.13 10.69 -22.49
N ALA A 714 3.08 10.52 -23.31
CA ALA A 714 3.11 11.00 -24.69
C ALA A 714 3.18 12.52 -24.78
N THR A 715 3.89 13.04 -25.79
CA THR A 715 3.90 14.47 -26.12
C THR A 715 2.62 14.88 -26.84
N PRO A 716 2.30 16.18 -26.95
CA PRO A 716 1.19 16.64 -27.78
C PRO A 716 1.28 16.14 -29.23
N ALA A 717 2.47 16.24 -29.84
CA ALA A 717 2.70 15.78 -31.21
C ALA A 717 2.51 14.26 -31.36
N ARG A 718 2.98 13.45 -30.40
CA ARG A 718 2.74 12.00 -30.41
C ARG A 718 1.26 11.67 -30.24
N THR A 719 0.56 12.42 -29.39
CA THR A 719 -0.88 12.26 -29.14
C THR A 719 -1.68 12.56 -30.40
N GLU A 720 -1.40 13.69 -31.06
CA GLU A 720 -2.02 14.07 -32.34
C GLU A 720 -1.75 13.03 -33.43
N ALA A 721 -0.49 12.59 -33.56
CA ALA A 721 -0.12 11.54 -34.50
C ALA A 721 -0.88 10.23 -34.24
N ARG A 722 -1.09 9.87 -32.97
CA ARG A 722 -1.89 8.71 -32.59
C ARG A 722 -3.38 8.93 -32.81
N ALA A 723 -3.90 10.13 -32.64
CA ALA A 723 -5.27 10.46 -33.02
C ALA A 723 -5.52 10.36 -34.54
N ALA A 724 -4.48 10.60 -35.36
CA ALA A 724 -4.53 10.40 -36.81
C ALA A 724 -4.40 8.92 -37.21
N ARG A 725 -3.63 8.14 -36.46
CA ARG A 725 -3.41 6.70 -36.66
C ARG A 725 -3.46 5.96 -35.32
N PRO A 726 -4.66 5.61 -34.82
CA PRO A 726 -4.83 5.07 -33.46
C PRO A 726 -4.14 3.74 -33.22
N GLY A 727 -3.82 2.99 -34.29
CA GLY A 727 -3.22 1.67 -34.19
C GLY A 727 -4.17 0.60 -33.65
N ILE A 728 -5.41 0.98 -33.37
CA ILE A 728 -6.48 0.15 -32.83
C ILE A 728 -7.74 0.42 -33.63
N GLU A 729 -8.40 -0.67 -34.01
CA GLU A 729 -9.75 -0.72 -34.52
C GLU A 729 -10.65 -1.34 -33.45
N VAL A 730 -11.91 -0.92 -33.44
CA VAL A 730 -12.93 -1.44 -32.54
C VAL A 730 -14.05 -2.06 -33.38
N PRO A 731 -13.88 -3.31 -33.87
CA PRO A 731 -14.88 -3.94 -34.73
C PRO A 731 -16.26 -4.13 -34.06
N ALA A 732 -16.30 -4.31 -32.73
CA ALA A 732 -17.54 -4.50 -32.00
C ALA A 732 -17.45 -3.97 -30.57
N LEU A 733 -18.48 -3.23 -30.13
CA LEU A 733 -18.78 -2.90 -28.73
C LEU A 733 -20.28 -3.06 -28.52
N THR A 734 -20.68 -4.31 -28.33
CA THR A 734 -22.06 -4.69 -28.05
C THR A 734 -22.14 -5.20 -26.62
N PRO A 735 -23.35 -5.28 -26.02
CA PRO A 735 -23.51 -5.95 -24.75
C PRO A 735 -22.86 -7.35 -24.77
N GLU A 736 -23.11 -8.15 -25.79
CA GLU A 736 -22.65 -9.53 -25.87
C GLU A 736 -21.13 -9.67 -26.05
N LEU A 737 -20.54 -8.75 -26.80
CA LEU A 737 -19.20 -8.90 -27.37
C LEU A 737 -18.46 -7.57 -27.49
N HIS A 738 -17.24 -7.52 -26.96
CA HIS A 738 -16.24 -6.52 -27.35
C HIS A 738 -15.17 -7.16 -28.23
N VAL A 739 -14.77 -6.48 -29.31
CA VAL A 739 -13.62 -6.84 -30.14
C VAL A 739 -12.71 -5.62 -30.28
N LEU A 740 -11.45 -5.78 -29.90
CA LEU A 740 -10.39 -4.78 -30.01
C LEU A 740 -9.28 -5.37 -30.87
N ARG A 741 -8.90 -4.68 -31.95
CA ARG A 741 -7.93 -5.21 -32.92
C ARG A 741 -6.84 -4.21 -33.22
N THR A 742 -5.57 -4.61 -33.16
CA THR A 742 -4.48 -3.75 -33.60
C THR A 742 -4.42 -3.68 -35.12
N THR A 743 -4.12 -2.49 -35.67
CA THR A 743 -3.90 -2.32 -37.10
C THR A 743 -2.51 -2.83 -37.50
N PRO A 744 -2.25 -3.10 -38.79
CA PRO A 744 -0.89 -3.38 -39.27
C PRO A 744 0.12 -2.35 -38.79
N GLY A 745 1.28 -2.83 -38.30
CA GLY A 745 2.37 -1.98 -37.84
C GLY A 745 2.14 -1.28 -36.50
N ALA A 746 1.03 -1.55 -35.80
CA ALA A 746 0.80 -1.03 -34.45
C ALA A 746 1.58 -1.82 -33.38
N LEU A 747 1.92 -3.07 -33.66
CA LEU A 747 2.82 -3.89 -32.83
C LEU A 747 4.14 -4.13 -33.57
N ALA A 748 5.18 -4.43 -32.80
CA ALA A 748 6.49 -4.80 -33.34
C ALA A 748 6.40 -5.97 -34.32
N GLY A 749 7.24 -5.96 -35.36
CA GLY A 749 7.28 -7.03 -36.38
C GLY A 749 6.04 -7.11 -37.29
N GLY A 750 5.13 -6.12 -37.24
CA GLY A 750 3.94 -6.09 -38.09
C GLY A 750 2.82 -7.04 -37.64
N ALA A 751 2.93 -7.62 -36.44
CA ALA A 751 1.92 -8.51 -35.88
C ALA A 751 0.56 -7.81 -35.69
N ARG A 752 -0.51 -8.60 -35.78
CA ARG A 752 -1.88 -8.16 -35.45
C ARG A 752 -2.37 -8.91 -34.23
N LEU A 753 -2.87 -8.19 -33.24
CA LEU A 753 -3.56 -8.73 -32.08
C LEU A 753 -5.05 -8.51 -32.24
N THR A 754 -5.85 -9.54 -31.95
CA THR A 754 -7.30 -9.41 -31.78
C THR A 754 -7.66 -9.90 -30.39
N GLY A 755 -8.13 -8.98 -29.55
CA GLY A 755 -8.74 -9.29 -28.27
C GLY A 755 -10.25 -9.35 -28.43
N ALA A 756 -10.87 -10.40 -27.89
CA ALA A 756 -12.32 -10.57 -27.89
C ALA A 756 -12.81 -10.91 -26.49
N VAL A 757 -13.90 -10.27 -26.08
CA VAL A 757 -14.53 -10.47 -24.78
C VAL A 757 -15.98 -10.86 -24.97
N PHE A 758 -16.36 -12.06 -24.50
CA PHE A 758 -17.72 -12.57 -24.56
C PHE A 758 -18.38 -12.47 -23.18
N PHE A 759 -19.35 -11.58 -23.04
CA PHE A 759 -20.06 -11.34 -21.79
C PHE A 759 -21.32 -12.22 -21.63
N ARG A 760 -21.77 -12.88 -22.70
CA ARG A 760 -22.81 -13.91 -22.68
C ARG A 760 -22.27 -15.17 -23.35
N GLY A 761 -22.73 -16.33 -22.91
CA GLY A 761 -22.43 -17.59 -23.57
C GLY A 761 -23.10 -17.63 -24.94
N THR A 762 -22.38 -17.21 -25.98
CA THR A 762 -22.75 -17.47 -27.37
C THR A 762 -21.75 -18.49 -27.92
N SER A 763 -22.23 -19.42 -28.75
CA SER A 763 -21.33 -20.13 -29.66
C SER A 763 -20.58 -19.08 -30.47
N ALA A 764 -19.25 -19.11 -30.42
CA ALA A 764 -18.44 -18.22 -31.24
C ALA A 764 -18.93 -18.30 -32.70
N PRO A 765 -19.07 -17.19 -33.42
CA PRO A 765 -19.27 -17.24 -34.86
C PRO A 765 -18.10 -18.03 -35.43
N GLY A 766 -18.40 -19.16 -36.09
CA GLY A 766 -17.37 -20.03 -36.64
C GLY A 766 -16.40 -19.22 -37.49
N GLU A 767 -15.10 -19.41 -37.25
CA GLU A 767 -14.13 -19.23 -38.32
C GLU A 767 -14.64 -20.06 -39.51
N PRO A 768 -14.66 -19.55 -40.75
CA PRO A 768 -14.87 -20.40 -41.90
C PRO A 768 -13.68 -21.36 -41.99
N GLY A 769 -13.87 -22.58 -41.48
CA GLY A 769 -12.92 -23.70 -41.59
C GLY A 769 -12.31 -24.20 -40.28
N ALA A 770 -13.13 -24.68 -39.34
CA ALA A 770 -12.67 -25.63 -38.32
C ALA A 770 -13.83 -26.49 -37.80
N ALA A 771 -14.46 -27.26 -38.71
CA ALA A 771 -15.19 -28.47 -38.32
C ALA A 771 -14.16 -29.60 -38.16
N GLY A 772 -14.38 -30.43 -37.14
CA GLY A 772 -13.35 -31.23 -36.50
C GLY A 772 -12.66 -32.26 -37.39
N GLU A 773 -11.37 -32.44 -37.11
CA GLU A 773 -10.66 -33.71 -37.20
C GLU A 773 -9.29 -33.56 -36.51
N GLN A 774 -8.93 -34.53 -35.67
CA GLN A 774 -7.55 -34.83 -35.30
C GLN A 774 -7.37 -36.36 -35.46
N PRO A 775 -6.15 -36.89 -35.70
CA PRO A 775 -4.93 -36.23 -36.18
C PRO A 775 -4.15 -37.08 -37.21
N ALA A 776 -3.53 -36.46 -38.22
CA ALA A 776 -2.36 -37.04 -38.91
C ALA A 776 -1.46 -35.99 -39.57
N ALA A 777 -0.20 -35.98 -39.13
CA ALA A 777 1.02 -35.61 -39.85
C ALA A 777 1.15 -34.28 -40.65
N ARG A 778 1.96 -33.39 -40.07
CA ARG A 778 2.98 -32.52 -40.70
C ARG A 778 2.60 -31.67 -41.93
N ARG A 779 2.52 -30.35 -41.71
CA ARG A 779 3.32 -29.34 -42.44
C ARG A 779 3.47 -28.07 -41.60
N ALA A 780 4.68 -27.53 -41.58
CA ALA A 780 5.06 -26.34 -40.82
C ALA A 780 4.31 -25.10 -41.33
N ALA A 781 3.36 -24.61 -40.55
CA ALA A 781 2.84 -23.26 -40.64
C ALA A 781 2.93 -22.65 -39.23
N ALA A 782 3.52 -21.46 -39.12
CA ALA A 782 3.75 -20.78 -37.86
C ALA A 782 2.43 -20.68 -37.07
N ARG A 783 2.33 -21.41 -35.94
CA ARG A 783 1.17 -21.31 -35.04
C ARG A 783 1.14 -19.90 -34.46
N SER A 784 0.11 -19.12 -34.79
CA SER A 784 -0.13 -17.84 -34.12
C SER A 784 -0.34 -18.08 -32.62
N PRO A 785 0.34 -17.35 -31.72
CA PRO A 785 0.15 -17.54 -30.29
C PRO A 785 -1.28 -17.13 -29.90
N ARG A 786 -1.95 -17.96 -29.11
CA ARG A 786 -3.34 -17.76 -28.65
C ARG A 786 -3.37 -17.92 -27.13
N ALA A 787 -4.12 -17.07 -26.43
CA ALA A 787 -4.40 -17.18 -25.00
C ALA A 787 -5.91 -17.02 -24.77
N TRP A 788 -6.47 -17.78 -23.84
CA TRP A 788 -7.90 -17.78 -23.54
C TRP A 788 -8.10 -17.90 -22.03
N CYS A 789 -9.08 -17.20 -21.49
CA CYS A 789 -9.59 -17.44 -20.14
C CYS A 789 -11.13 -17.52 -20.16
N ARG A 790 -11.70 -18.30 -19.25
CA ARG A 790 -13.12 -18.27 -18.89
C ARG A 790 -13.29 -17.74 -17.46
N PRO A 791 -13.54 -16.43 -17.27
CA PRO A 791 -13.85 -15.88 -15.95
C PRO A 791 -15.01 -16.64 -15.28
N PRO A 792 -14.97 -16.86 -13.95
CA PRO A 792 -13.97 -16.34 -13.00
C PRO A 792 -12.75 -17.26 -12.81
N ARG A 793 -12.53 -18.28 -13.65
CA ARG A 793 -11.40 -19.22 -13.54
C ARG A 793 -10.23 -18.79 -14.44
N CYS A 794 -9.74 -17.57 -14.19
CA CYS A 794 -8.46 -17.05 -14.67
C CYS A 794 -7.49 -17.12 -13.50
#